data_AF-A0A0B7AHJ6-F1
#
_entry.id   AF-A0A0B7AHJ6-F1
#
_cell.length_a   1.000
_cell.length_b   1.000
_cell.length_c   1.000
_cell.angle_alpha   90.00
_cell.angle_beta   90.00
_cell.angle_gamma   90.00
#
_symmetry.space_group_name_H-M   'P 1'
#
loop_
_entity.id
_entity.type
_entity.pdbx_description
1 polymer ?
#
loop_
_entity_poly.entity_id
_entity_poly.type
_entity_poly.pdbx_seq_one_letter_code
_entity_poly.pdbx_strand_id
1 'polypeptide(L)'
;MMYRSRSGTSDSKIDVFFDRFVLFEKQKDFLRFALRFPIKGSFKFDIYGLDVQDGDVFDLCCTYIINCPRAKHNCLPLPDCPPLGWGPDCEIEASGLIPVTHKQAEIVSTDGFLEIRLAKNRVIAFYQLLKHSLLDDATLSKYSVAELKTDEAIVYLRLPQKGEYALKLFAQDLKDQGIAKNILNYLITCNNTNSELKPFPNISNGLIGRNPKTSKSYGVDAVSHPQARLIAKNGKIVIEFRADLNVELVCEMHTIDGKAAQKMQKVVTNSGNMWKLDLDMPVQAEYSLNVFAHEKGHSDQIYNVHSYLIKSEGRKEAGEDVDNDETNVVDTSIPTETLDTSEPEVTIPISRNCTNVAAAIHRRNGYDPHDPSQIKFLSSDDINVINVKLRNYGEYMLNFYEVAENGNTAQIIAKYQINRKRPGELYHNNISSIMADIKPSRQSTPMSKGDRSKEEAMRQARRNVQSAIDLKDANNLDEAIKRFIKLGADENDPLLRKAKQLLQMLKAKSDLIEASQKRNQALLEKAIAHARSVNVNHELDVQIALAIRLRDHLATIEKLRHTVLDMEAKTVSEIKSYSNPPDGVHQCMIATFLLLGHKLSEVKNWQQVQVLLGKTGKESLMRKILNFDAQAVPIKRAQVAKKIIQPYNKEQIRDVSAGAATFYNWAVGMIDEVDSYGGAEQEDPMRLIK
;
A
#
# COMPACT_ATOMS: atom_id res chain seq x y z
N MET A 1 18.92 5.66 -14.35
CA MET A 1 19.02 4.26 -13.91
C MET A 1 20.46 3.98 -13.46
N MET A 2 20.66 3.54 -12.22
CA MET A 2 21.97 3.17 -11.67
C MET A 2 22.01 1.67 -11.41
N TYR A 3 23.05 0.97 -11.85
CA TYR A 3 23.17 -0.48 -11.61
C TYR A 3 24.63 -0.95 -11.52
N ARG A 4 24.80 -2.15 -10.97
CA ARG A 4 26.07 -2.87 -10.94
C ARG A 4 25.87 -4.27 -11.49
N SER A 5 26.69 -4.63 -12.47
CA SER A 5 26.71 -6.01 -12.98
C SER A 5 27.45 -6.94 -12.01
N ARG A 6 26.82 -8.06 -11.64
CA ARG A 6 27.50 -9.20 -11.01
C ARG A 6 27.83 -10.25 -12.05
N SER A 7 29.10 -10.66 -12.10
CA SER A 7 29.49 -11.94 -12.69
C SER A 7 29.12 -13.07 -11.72
N GLY A 8 28.05 -13.82 -12.03
CA GLY A 8 27.76 -15.09 -11.36
C GLY A 8 28.71 -16.20 -11.82
N THR A 9 28.87 -17.26 -11.03
CA THR A 9 29.63 -18.48 -11.39
C THR A 9 28.89 -19.42 -12.36
N SER A 10 27.87 -18.91 -13.03
CA SER A 10 27.22 -19.48 -14.21
C SER A 10 26.71 -18.30 -15.05
N ASP A 11 26.59 -18.48 -16.37
CA ASP A 11 26.41 -17.46 -17.44
C ASP A 11 25.21 -16.47 -17.33
N SER A 12 24.66 -16.19 -16.15
CA SER A 12 23.72 -15.09 -15.90
C SER A 12 24.42 -13.89 -15.24
N LYS A 13 24.54 -12.78 -15.99
CA LYS A 13 24.80 -11.46 -15.41
C LYS A 13 23.53 -11.02 -14.69
N ILE A 14 23.61 -10.83 -13.38
CA ILE A 14 22.52 -10.23 -12.60
C ILE A 14 22.90 -8.77 -12.35
N ASP A 15 22.17 -7.84 -12.96
CA ASP A 15 22.32 -6.42 -12.69
C ASP A 15 21.54 -6.07 -11.42
N VAL A 16 22.25 -5.55 -10.42
CA VAL A 16 21.63 -5.04 -9.18
C VAL A 16 21.30 -3.56 -9.41
N PHE A 17 20.01 -3.19 -9.35
CA PHE A 17 19.55 -1.82 -9.51
C PHE A 17 19.71 -1.01 -8.21
N PHE A 18 20.23 0.21 -8.33
CA PHE A 18 20.52 1.16 -7.26
C PHE A 18 19.73 2.47 -7.42
N ASP A 19 18.60 2.45 -8.14
CA ASP A 19 17.81 3.66 -8.40
C ASP A 19 17.33 4.35 -7.12
N ARG A 20 16.96 3.57 -6.09
CA ARG A 20 16.64 4.13 -4.77
C ARG A 20 17.84 4.69 -4.00
N PHE A 21 19.04 4.68 -4.56
CA PHE A 21 20.21 5.37 -4.02
C PHE A 21 20.56 6.64 -4.81
N VAL A 22 19.71 7.02 -5.76
CA VAL A 22 19.84 8.22 -6.57
C VAL A 22 18.75 9.21 -6.17
N LEU A 23 19.13 10.35 -5.61
CA LEU A 23 18.23 11.49 -5.49
C LEU A 23 18.28 12.25 -6.82
N PHE A 24 17.14 12.38 -7.48
CA PHE A 24 16.96 13.15 -8.70
C PHE A 24 16.11 14.39 -8.43
N GLU A 25 16.68 15.57 -8.62
CA GLU A 25 16.02 16.86 -8.45
C GLU A 25 16.03 17.62 -9.77
N LYS A 26 14.85 18.13 -10.16
CA LYS A 26 14.69 19.01 -11.31
C LYS A 26 14.59 20.44 -10.84
N GLN A 27 15.55 21.27 -11.20
CA GLN A 27 15.47 22.72 -11.02
C GLN A 27 15.19 23.39 -12.37
N LYS A 28 14.87 24.69 -12.37
CA LYS A 28 14.46 25.41 -13.59
C LYS A 28 15.48 25.28 -14.74
N ASP A 29 16.78 25.33 -14.42
CA ASP A 29 17.84 25.40 -15.44
C ASP A 29 18.74 24.16 -15.50
N PHE A 30 18.64 23.23 -14.54
CA PHE A 30 19.50 22.04 -14.50
C PHE A 30 18.87 20.87 -13.75
N LEU A 31 19.40 19.67 -14.03
CA LEU A 31 19.09 18.43 -13.31
C LEU A 31 20.20 18.12 -12.32
N ARG A 32 19.84 17.83 -11.06
CA ARG A 32 20.77 17.41 -10.01
C ARG A 32 20.56 15.94 -9.67
N PHE A 33 21.64 15.18 -9.74
CA PHE A 33 21.67 13.79 -9.29
C PHE A 33 22.63 13.65 -8.10
N ALA A 34 22.13 13.24 -6.94
CA ALA A 34 22.96 12.92 -5.77
C ALA A 34 22.94 11.41 -5.52
N LEU A 35 24.12 10.79 -5.71
CA LEU A 35 24.31 9.35 -5.68
C LEU A 35 24.83 8.90 -4.31
N ARG A 36 24.28 7.81 -3.79
CA ARG A 36 24.72 7.17 -2.54
C ARG A 36 25.24 5.77 -2.84
N PHE A 37 26.37 5.40 -2.28
CA PHE A 37 27.02 4.12 -2.58
C PHE A 37 27.04 3.24 -1.33
N PRO A 38 26.12 2.25 -1.21
CA PRO A 38 26.07 1.37 -0.05
C PRO A 38 27.19 0.31 -0.05
N ILE A 39 27.84 0.10 -1.20
CA ILE A 39 28.98 -0.82 -1.36
C ILE A 39 30.09 -0.20 -2.20
N LYS A 40 31.31 -0.73 -2.03
CA LYS A 40 32.45 -0.41 -2.89
C LYS A 40 32.32 -1.11 -4.24
N GLY A 41 32.79 -0.47 -5.31
CA GLY A 41 32.84 -1.06 -6.65
C GLY A 41 32.61 -0.04 -7.77
N SER A 42 32.51 -0.55 -8.98
CA SER A 42 32.19 0.23 -10.18
C SER A 42 30.70 0.12 -10.51
N PHE A 43 30.10 1.23 -10.86
CA PHE A 43 28.67 1.38 -11.14
C PHE A 43 28.48 2.03 -12.50
N LYS A 44 27.45 1.61 -13.20
CA LYS A 44 27.00 2.27 -14.43
C LYS A 44 25.76 3.10 -14.11
N PHE A 45 25.75 4.36 -14.53
CA PHE A 45 24.64 5.29 -14.32
C PHE A 45 24.21 5.89 -15.66
N ASP A 46 23.06 5.46 -16.12
CA ASP A 46 22.46 5.83 -17.40
C ASP A 46 21.37 6.89 -17.17
N ILE A 47 21.46 8.00 -17.91
CA ILE A 47 20.47 9.09 -17.93
C ILE A 47 19.75 9.02 -19.26
N TYR A 48 18.43 8.89 -19.20
CA TYR A 48 17.58 8.92 -20.38
C TYR A 48 16.75 10.20 -20.41
N GLY A 49 16.52 10.74 -21.59
CA GLY A 49 15.71 11.93 -21.83
C GLY A 49 14.65 11.64 -22.88
N LEU A 50 13.51 12.30 -22.74
CA LEU A 50 12.42 12.24 -23.70
C LEU A 50 12.26 13.62 -24.33
N ASP A 51 12.34 13.69 -25.66
CA ASP A 51 11.91 14.89 -26.38
C ASP A 51 10.38 14.95 -26.37
N VAL A 52 9.84 15.89 -25.60
CA VAL A 52 8.40 16.08 -25.44
C VAL A 52 7.68 16.55 -26.71
N GLN A 53 8.41 16.98 -27.74
CA GLN A 53 7.83 17.44 -29.01
C GLN A 53 7.76 16.33 -30.07
N ASP A 54 8.70 15.38 -30.04
CA ASP A 54 8.94 14.47 -31.18
C ASP A 54 9.02 12.97 -30.80
N GLY A 55 8.97 12.62 -29.51
CA GLY A 55 9.15 11.24 -29.05
C GLY A 55 8.13 10.76 -28.02
N ASP A 56 7.83 9.47 -28.07
CA ASP A 56 7.19 8.69 -27.00
C ASP A 56 8.15 7.69 -26.32
N VAL A 57 9.43 7.71 -26.74
CA VAL A 57 10.49 6.82 -26.25
C VAL A 57 11.62 7.64 -25.64
N PHE A 58 12.10 7.20 -24.47
CA PHE A 58 13.26 7.79 -23.81
C PHE A 58 14.56 7.36 -24.50
N ASP A 59 15.34 8.33 -24.97
CA ASP A 59 16.68 8.11 -25.54
C ASP A 59 17.75 8.20 -24.46
N LEU A 60 18.80 7.38 -24.59
CA LEU A 60 19.96 7.44 -23.70
C LEU A 60 20.75 8.73 -23.98
N CYS A 61 20.67 9.70 -23.07
CA CYS A 61 21.40 10.96 -23.18
C CYS A 61 22.85 10.83 -22.71
N CYS A 62 23.10 10.07 -21.65
CA CYS A 62 24.43 9.97 -21.04
C CYS A 62 24.63 8.69 -20.24
N THR A 63 25.84 8.15 -20.26
CA THR A 63 26.29 7.04 -19.41
C THR A 63 27.52 7.47 -18.62
N TYR A 64 27.44 7.36 -17.30
CA TYR A 64 28.57 7.51 -16.39
C TYR A 64 29.06 6.14 -15.91
N ILE A 65 30.37 5.96 -15.85
CA ILE A 65 31.01 4.85 -15.15
C ILE A 65 31.64 5.41 -13.89
N ILE A 66 31.11 5.03 -12.74
CA ILE A 66 31.47 5.61 -11.44
C ILE A 66 32.18 4.56 -10.60
N ASN A 67 33.42 4.83 -10.22
CA ASN A 67 34.18 3.96 -9.34
C ASN A 67 34.13 4.50 -7.90
N CYS A 68 33.50 3.76 -7.00
CA CYS A 68 33.41 4.11 -5.59
C CYS A 68 34.38 3.25 -4.75
N PRO A 69 35.49 3.82 -4.25
CA PRO A 69 36.51 3.06 -3.52
C PRO A 69 36.09 2.73 -2.07
N ARG A 70 35.15 3.48 -1.49
CA ARG A 70 34.70 3.32 -0.10
C ARG A 70 33.18 3.37 0.00
N ALA A 71 32.60 2.31 0.57
CA ALA A 71 31.17 2.25 0.84
C ALA A 71 30.77 3.22 1.95
N LYS A 72 29.56 3.79 1.86
CA LYS A 72 28.95 4.53 2.96
C LYS A 72 28.38 3.52 3.98
N HIS A 73 28.87 3.60 5.22
CA HIS A 73 28.35 2.76 6.31
C HIS A 73 26.88 3.08 6.60
N ASN A 74 26.08 2.05 6.88
CA ASN A 74 24.64 2.14 7.17
C ASN A 74 23.84 2.94 6.14
N CYS A 75 24.23 2.84 4.87
CA CYS A 75 23.55 3.51 3.77
C CYS A 75 22.25 2.78 3.44
N LEU A 76 21.13 3.34 3.88
CA LEU A 76 19.80 2.89 3.48
C LEU A 76 19.42 3.46 2.10
N PRO A 77 18.57 2.76 1.33
CA PRO A 77 17.92 3.37 0.17
C PRO A 77 17.04 4.54 0.62
N LEU A 78 16.82 5.48 -0.31
CA LEU A 78 15.82 6.53 -0.18
C LEU A 78 14.44 5.92 0.09
N PRO A 79 13.59 6.61 0.87
CA PRO A 79 12.28 6.08 1.25
C PRO A 79 11.32 5.85 0.07
N ASP A 80 11.53 6.58 -1.03
CA ASP A 80 10.83 6.39 -2.28
C ASP A 80 11.73 6.79 -3.47
N CYS A 81 11.28 6.55 -4.70
CA CYS A 81 11.94 7.02 -5.93
C CYS A 81 10.88 7.50 -6.93
N PRO A 82 10.25 8.67 -6.69
CA PRO A 82 9.16 9.16 -7.52
C PRO A 82 9.65 9.50 -8.94
N PRO A 83 8.91 9.14 -10.01
CA PRO A 83 9.28 9.50 -11.38
C PRO A 83 9.41 11.00 -11.64
N LEU A 84 8.60 11.82 -10.94
CA LEU A 84 8.68 13.28 -10.98
C LEU A 84 10.03 13.81 -10.44
N GLY A 85 10.72 13.02 -9.61
CA GLY A 85 11.86 13.47 -8.84
C GLY A 85 11.46 14.20 -7.56
N TRP A 86 12.42 14.93 -7.00
CA TRP A 86 12.33 15.62 -5.72
C TRP A 86 12.43 17.14 -5.91
N GLY A 87 11.76 17.87 -5.03
CA GLY A 87 11.72 19.34 -4.99
C GLY A 87 10.64 19.95 -5.88
N PRO A 88 10.44 21.28 -5.75
CA PRO A 88 9.51 22.02 -6.59
C PRO A 88 9.99 22.12 -8.05
N ASP A 89 9.12 21.77 -8.98
CA ASP A 89 9.36 21.93 -10.41
C ASP A 89 8.18 22.69 -11.09
N CYS A 90 8.08 22.64 -12.42
CA CYS A 90 6.99 23.29 -13.16
C CYS A 90 5.61 22.64 -12.88
N GLU A 91 5.57 21.41 -12.37
CA GLU A 91 4.33 20.64 -12.21
C GLU A 91 3.45 21.18 -11.07
N ILE A 92 4.08 21.62 -9.98
CA ILE A 92 3.34 22.24 -8.88
C ILE A 92 2.72 23.59 -9.30
N GLU A 93 3.47 24.41 -10.03
CA GLU A 93 3.00 25.72 -10.53
C GLU A 93 1.80 25.52 -11.48
N ALA A 94 1.89 24.56 -12.42
CA ALA A 94 0.82 24.19 -13.34
C ALA A 94 -0.44 23.70 -12.61
N SER A 95 -0.27 23.10 -11.43
CA SER A 95 -1.37 22.63 -10.59
C SER A 95 -2.08 23.75 -9.82
N GLY A 96 -1.55 24.98 -9.85
CA GLY A 96 -2.10 26.15 -9.15
C GLY A 96 -1.62 26.28 -7.70
N LEU A 97 -0.48 25.66 -7.38
CA LEU A 97 0.15 25.68 -6.07
C LEU A 97 1.56 26.28 -6.16
N ILE A 98 1.98 26.98 -5.11
CA ILE A 98 3.32 27.58 -5.04
C ILE A 98 3.90 27.31 -3.64
N PRO A 99 5.08 26.67 -3.52
CA PRO A 99 5.71 26.47 -2.23
C PRO A 99 6.07 27.79 -1.51
N VAL A 100 5.60 27.92 -0.27
CA VAL A 100 5.85 29.10 0.58
C VAL A 100 7.00 28.84 1.54
N THR A 101 6.92 27.76 2.34
CA THR A 101 7.89 27.52 3.42
C THR A 101 9.18 26.86 2.95
N HIS A 102 9.11 25.83 2.10
CA HIS A 102 10.27 25.07 1.63
C HIS A 102 10.33 25.11 0.11
N LYS A 103 11.48 25.47 -0.46
CA LYS A 103 11.67 25.67 -1.90
C LYS A 103 12.74 24.75 -2.51
N GLN A 104 13.23 23.79 -1.74
CA GLN A 104 14.28 22.85 -2.12
C GLN A 104 13.81 21.41 -1.91
N ALA A 105 14.40 20.46 -2.64
CA ALA A 105 14.06 19.04 -2.53
C ALA A 105 14.26 18.44 -1.13
N GLU A 106 15.28 18.91 -0.41
CA GLU A 106 15.70 18.36 0.87
C GLU A 106 15.28 19.28 2.02
N ILE A 107 14.66 18.71 3.06
CA ILE A 107 14.25 19.42 4.28
C ILE A 107 14.90 18.76 5.48
N VAL A 108 15.39 19.54 6.44
CA VAL A 108 15.92 19.02 7.71
C VAL A 108 15.02 19.47 8.86
N SER A 109 14.51 18.52 9.64
CA SER A 109 13.77 18.79 10.87
C SER A 109 14.58 18.32 12.08
N THR A 110 14.76 19.19 13.06
CA THR A 110 15.52 18.92 14.29
C THR A 110 14.66 18.40 15.44
N ASP A 111 13.39 18.80 15.47
CA ASP A 111 12.42 18.49 16.51
C ASP A 111 11.37 17.46 16.08
N GLY A 112 11.35 17.09 14.79
CA GLY A 112 10.39 16.17 14.19
C GLY A 112 9.04 16.79 13.87
N PHE A 113 8.82 18.07 14.14
CA PHE A 113 7.64 18.79 13.67
C PHE A 113 7.95 19.48 12.34
N LEU A 114 6.99 19.46 11.41
CA LEU A 114 7.13 20.20 10.16
C LEU A 114 5.79 20.76 9.69
N GLU A 115 5.79 22.02 9.30
CA GLU A 115 4.66 22.70 8.65
C GLU A 115 5.07 23.11 7.23
N ILE A 116 4.44 22.49 6.23
CA ILE A 116 4.66 22.79 4.82
C ILE A 116 3.46 23.58 4.31
N ARG A 117 3.68 24.80 3.84
CA ARG A 117 2.62 25.66 3.30
C ARG A 117 2.83 25.89 1.81
N LEU A 118 1.74 25.76 1.06
CA LEU A 118 1.66 26.02 -0.37
C LEU A 118 0.58 27.09 -0.60
N ALA A 119 0.93 28.21 -1.22
CA ALA A 119 -0.05 29.18 -1.67
C ALA A 119 -0.86 28.57 -2.81
N LYS A 120 -2.15 28.87 -2.85
CA LYS A 120 -3.13 28.26 -3.74
C LYS A 120 -3.89 29.34 -4.49
N ASN A 121 -3.90 29.26 -5.82
CA ASN A 121 -4.57 30.26 -6.67
C ASN A 121 -5.94 29.82 -7.23
N ARG A 122 -6.32 28.54 -7.03
CA ARG A 122 -7.58 27.96 -7.50
C ARG A 122 -8.13 26.91 -6.54
N VAL A 123 -9.34 26.41 -6.78
CA VAL A 123 -9.93 25.35 -5.95
C VAL A 123 -9.52 23.99 -6.53
N ILE A 124 -8.88 23.16 -5.70
CA ILE A 124 -8.35 21.85 -6.07
C ILE A 124 -8.70 20.80 -5.01
N ALA A 125 -8.60 19.52 -5.37
CA ALA A 125 -8.44 18.46 -4.39
C ALA A 125 -6.94 18.22 -4.14
N PHE A 126 -6.57 17.94 -2.91
CA PHE A 126 -5.18 17.83 -2.47
C PHE A 126 -4.99 16.62 -1.57
N TYR A 127 -3.90 15.89 -1.79
CA TYR A 127 -3.62 14.64 -1.08
C TYR A 127 -2.14 14.55 -0.71
N GLN A 128 -1.84 13.78 0.34
CA GLN A 128 -0.49 13.58 0.81
C GLN A 128 -0.21 12.13 1.22
N LEU A 129 1.03 11.71 0.99
CA LEU A 129 1.57 10.42 1.39
C LEU A 129 2.93 10.61 2.05
N LEU A 130 3.10 10.09 3.25
CA LEU A 130 4.38 10.03 3.96
C LEU A 130 4.91 8.60 3.90
N LYS A 131 6.16 8.42 3.44
CA LYS A 131 6.84 7.12 3.37
C LYS A 131 8.14 7.12 4.14
N HIS A 132 8.52 5.95 4.66
CA HIS A 132 9.79 5.71 5.34
C HIS A 132 10.31 4.33 4.94
N SER A 133 11.63 4.17 4.90
CA SER A 133 12.25 2.91 4.47
C SER A 133 11.97 1.69 5.36
N LEU A 134 11.63 1.91 6.63
CA LEU A 134 11.46 0.82 7.61
C LEU A 134 10.09 0.81 8.30
N LEU A 135 9.31 1.87 8.15
CA LEU A 135 8.03 2.00 8.85
C LEU A 135 6.89 1.70 7.89
N ASP A 136 5.86 1.05 8.43
CA ASP A 136 4.64 0.70 7.73
C ASP A 136 3.85 1.97 7.28
N ASP A 137 3.41 2.00 6.02
CA ASP A 137 2.75 3.17 5.42
C ASP A 137 1.44 3.54 6.14
N ALA A 138 0.65 2.52 6.52
CA ALA A 138 -0.59 2.72 7.26
C ALA A 138 -0.32 3.36 8.63
N THR A 139 0.76 2.97 9.30
CA THR A 139 1.23 3.57 10.56
C THR A 139 1.65 5.03 10.34
N LEU A 140 2.43 5.31 9.29
CA LEU A 140 2.85 6.67 8.93
C LEU A 140 1.67 7.59 8.58
N SER A 141 0.56 7.04 8.09
CA SER A 141 -0.65 7.84 7.79
C SER A 141 -1.17 8.63 8.99
N LYS A 142 -0.89 8.18 10.22
CA LYS A 142 -1.29 8.84 11.48
C LYS A 142 -0.42 10.05 11.84
N TYR A 143 0.70 10.23 11.14
CA TYR A 143 1.71 11.25 11.43
C TYR A 143 1.71 12.40 10.43
N SER A 144 0.71 12.43 9.54
CA SER A 144 0.58 13.43 8.48
C SER A 144 -0.88 13.85 8.33
N VAL A 145 -1.13 15.16 8.38
CA VAL A 145 -2.46 15.74 8.21
C VAL A 145 -2.36 16.95 7.29
N ALA A 146 -3.30 17.09 6.36
CA ALA A 146 -3.43 18.24 5.47
C ALA A 146 -4.62 19.12 5.85
N GLU A 147 -4.52 20.42 5.62
CA GLU A 147 -5.58 21.41 5.78
C GLU A 147 -5.68 22.23 4.48
N LEU A 148 -6.88 22.33 3.92
CA LEU A 148 -7.17 23.17 2.76
C LEU A 148 -7.89 24.43 3.21
N LYS A 149 -7.22 25.58 3.11
CA LYS A 149 -7.81 26.91 3.31
C LYS A 149 -8.15 27.55 1.98
N THR A 150 -8.73 28.75 2.04
CA THR A 150 -9.15 29.51 0.86
C THR A 150 -7.99 29.81 -0.09
N ASP A 151 -6.84 30.20 0.46
CA ASP A 151 -5.66 30.73 -0.24
C ASP A 151 -4.39 29.87 -0.04
N GLU A 152 -4.43 28.85 0.82
CA GLU A 152 -3.29 27.97 1.07
C GLU A 152 -3.68 26.51 1.32
N ALA A 153 -2.77 25.60 0.99
CA ALA A 153 -2.77 24.21 1.41
C ALA A 153 -1.62 24.01 2.41
N ILE A 154 -1.92 23.40 3.56
CA ILE A 154 -0.94 23.18 4.63
C ILE A 154 -0.83 21.69 4.94
N VAL A 155 0.38 21.19 5.11
CA VAL A 155 0.66 19.83 5.57
C VAL A 155 1.42 19.91 6.90
N TYR A 156 0.87 19.24 7.92
CA TYR A 156 1.46 19.09 9.24
C TYR A 156 2.02 17.68 9.38
N LEU A 157 3.29 17.58 9.76
CA LEU A 157 3.97 16.32 10.02
C LEU A 157 4.45 16.23 11.47
N ARG A 158 4.37 15.03 12.04
CA ARG A 158 4.96 14.65 13.32
C ARG A 158 5.87 13.44 13.07
N LEU A 159 7.12 13.65 12.72
CA LEU A 159 8.04 12.57 12.31
C LEU A 159 8.43 11.71 13.52
N PRO A 160 7.99 10.44 13.58
CA PRO A 160 8.03 9.66 14.83
C PRO A 160 9.44 9.31 15.32
N GLN A 161 10.43 9.24 14.43
CA GLN A 161 11.79 8.87 14.78
C GLN A 161 12.82 9.55 13.87
N LYS A 162 14.09 9.46 14.28
CA LYS A 162 15.23 9.84 13.44
C LYS A 162 15.23 8.98 12.17
N GLY A 163 15.41 9.62 11.02
CA GLY A 163 15.45 8.92 9.74
C GLY A 163 15.18 9.83 8.56
N GLU A 164 15.07 9.21 7.39
CA GLU A 164 14.69 9.90 6.15
C GLU A 164 13.27 9.52 5.77
N TYR A 165 12.47 10.52 5.39
CA TYR A 165 11.08 10.37 5.00
C TYR A 165 10.86 10.95 3.61
N ALA A 166 9.96 10.36 2.84
CA ALA A 166 9.47 10.93 1.59
C ALA A 166 8.07 11.49 1.82
N LEU A 167 7.87 12.79 1.64
CA LEU A 167 6.54 13.36 1.52
C LEU A 167 6.20 13.52 0.05
N LYS A 168 5.10 12.91 -0.39
CA LYS A 168 4.56 13.05 -1.75
C LYS A 168 3.25 13.81 -1.69
N LEU A 169 3.11 14.80 -2.57
CA LEU A 169 1.92 15.63 -2.67
C LEU A 169 1.26 15.42 -4.02
N PHE A 170 -0.06 15.39 -4.01
CA PHE A 170 -0.87 15.18 -5.20
C PHE A 170 -1.96 16.24 -5.26
N ALA A 171 -2.28 16.68 -6.48
CA ALA A 171 -3.42 17.55 -6.72
C ALA A 171 -4.14 17.16 -8.00
N GLN A 172 -5.42 17.50 -8.06
CA GLN A 172 -6.25 17.35 -9.25
C GLN A 172 -7.41 18.34 -9.19
N ASP A 173 -8.02 18.61 -10.34
CA ASP A 173 -9.21 19.43 -10.37
C ASP A 173 -10.40 18.72 -9.70
N LEU A 174 -11.35 19.49 -9.19
CA LEU A 174 -12.50 18.93 -8.48
C LEU A 174 -13.38 18.04 -9.37
N LYS A 175 -13.30 18.21 -10.69
CA LYS A 175 -14.06 17.44 -11.68
C LYS A 175 -13.38 16.11 -12.04
N ASP A 176 -12.08 15.99 -11.80
CA ASP A 176 -11.30 14.82 -12.21
C ASP A 176 -11.59 13.61 -11.32
N GLN A 177 -11.31 12.42 -11.81
CA GLN A 177 -11.51 11.15 -11.12
C GLN A 177 -10.31 10.23 -11.34
N GLY A 178 -10.10 9.27 -10.44
CA GLY A 178 -8.98 8.35 -10.46
C GLY A 178 -7.74 8.88 -9.74
N ILE A 179 -6.57 8.59 -10.33
CA ILE A 179 -5.25 8.96 -9.81
C ILE A 179 -5.05 10.47 -9.96
N ALA A 180 -4.79 11.16 -8.85
CA ALA A 180 -4.37 12.55 -8.88
C ALA A 180 -2.91 12.64 -9.35
N LYS A 181 -2.56 13.76 -10.00
CA LYS A 181 -1.20 14.00 -10.47
C LYS A 181 -0.28 14.16 -9.26
N ASN A 182 0.88 13.49 -9.27
CA ASN A 182 1.94 13.80 -8.31
C ASN A 182 2.57 15.12 -8.71
N ILE A 183 2.59 16.08 -7.78
CA ILE A 183 2.95 17.47 -8.09
C ILE A 183 4.23 17.94 -7.41
N LEU A 184 4.62 17.29 -6.31
CA LEU A 184 5.77 17.70 -5.51
C LEU A 184 6.16 16.58 -4.55
N ASN A 185 7.45 16.32 -4.41
CA ASN A 185 7.99 15.40 -3.42
C ASN A 185 9.12 16.04 -2.63
N TYR A 186 9.18 15.81 -1.31
CA TYR A 186 10.28 16.26 -0.45
C TYR A 186 10.97 15.09 0.23
N LEU A 187 12.30 15.11 0.24
CA LEU A 187 13.11 14.24 1.09
C LEU A 187 13.34 14.95 2.42
N ILE A 188 12.77 14.42 3.50
CA ILE A 188 12.82 15.01 4.83
C ILE A 188 13.77 14.22 5.71
N THR A 189 14.82 14.85 6.22
CA THR A 189 15.73 14.27 7.21
C THR A 189 15.31 14.71 8.60
N CYS A 190 14.85 13.77 9.41
CA CYS A 190 14.54 13.97 10.81
C CYS A 190 15.77 13.63 11.67
N ASN A 191 16.27 14.61 12.40
CA ASN A 191 17.36 14.43 13.37
C ASN A 191 16.86 14.24 14.80
N ASN A 192 15.55 14.32 15.03
CA ASN A 192 14.98 14.17 16.36
C ASN A 192 15.23 12.77 16.92
N THR A 193 15.94 12.72 18.05
CA THR A 193 16.18 11.47 18.80
C THR A 193 15.16 11.23 19.91
N ASN A 194 14.25 12.17 20.16
CA ASN A 194 13.18 12.03 21.14
C ASN A 194 12.00 11.23 20.54
N SER A 195 11.76 10.03 21.07
CA SER A 195 10.70 9.11 20.66
C SER A 195 9.31 9.47 21.22
N GLU A 196 9.14 10.64 21.84
CA GLU A 196 7.88 11.05 22.50
C GLU A 196 6.86 11.71 21.55
N LEU A 197 7.17 11.83 20.25
CA LEU A 197 6.26 12.41 19.26
C LEU A 197 5.07 11.49 19.01
N LYS A 198 3.94 11.87 19.59
CA LYS A 198 2.69 11.13 19.43
C LYS A 198 2.06 11.41 18.05
N PRO A 199 1.36 10.43 17.45
CA PRO A 199 0.60 10.65 16.21
C PRO A 199 -0.53 11.66 16.41
N PHE A 200 -1.17 12.08 15.33
CA PHE A 200 -2.44 12.78 15.42
C PHE A 200 -3.55 11.80 15.89
N PRO A 201 -4.61 12.29 16.55
CA PRO A 201 -5.86 11.55 16.67
C PRO A 201 -6.37 11.09 15.29
N ASN A 202 -7.26 10.11 15.26
CA ASN A 202 -7.72 9.51 14.01
C ASN A 202 -8.32 10.57 13.07
N ILE A 203 -7.64 10.87 11.96
CA ILE A 203 -8.20 11.64 10.84
C ILE A 203 -8.40 10.67 9.69
N SER A 204 -9.67 10.36 9.38
CA SER A 204 -10.05 9.22 8.53
C SER A 204 -9.29 9.20 7.20
N ASN A 205 -9.22 10.34 6.52
CA ASN A 205 -8.57 10.51 5.21
C ASN A 205 -7.31 11.39 5.22
N GLY A 206 -6.81 11.75 6.41
CA GLY A 206 -5.67 12.65 6.56
C GLY A 206 -5.92 14.09 6.12
N LEU A 207 -7.17 14.49 5.84
CA LEU A 207 -7.58 15.87 5.57
C LEU A 207 -8.42 16.38 6.73
N ILE A 208 -8.07 17.54 7.29
CA ILE A 208 -8.92 18.28 8.23
C ILE A 208 -9.62 19.44 7.51
N GLY A 209 -10.80 19.79 8.00
CA GLY A 209 -11.74 20.71 7.39
C GLY A 209 -12.72 20.02 6.45
N ARG A 210 -13.30 20.83 5.57
CA ARG A 210 -14.29 20.39 4.57
C ARG A 210 -13.62 19.57 3.47
N ASN A 211 -14.16 18.39 3.16
CA ASN A 211 -13.75 17.64 1.98
C ASN A 211 -14.47 18.20 0.74
N PRO A 212 -13.76 18.86 -0.21
CA PRO A 212 -14.43 19.60 -1.27
C PRO A 212 -15.23 18.73 -2.25
N LYS A 213 -14.88 17.45 -2.39
CA LYS A 213 -15.58 16.52 -3.30
C LYS A 213 -16.79 15.90 -2.61
N THR A 214 -16.59 15.20 -1.51
CA THR A 214 -17.66 14.43 -0.85
C THR A 214 -18.70 15.32 -0.18
N SER A 215 -18.30 16.43 0.46
CA SER A 215 -19.27 17.38 1.03
C SER A 215 -20.22 17.94 -0.03
N LYS A 216 -19.71 18.19 -1.24
CA LYS A 216 -20.53 18.68 -2.35
C LYS A 216 -21.48 17.60 -2.87
N SER A 217 -21.04 16.35 -2.98
CA SER A 217 -21.88 15.24 -3.44
C SER A 217 -23.06 14.95 -2.51
N TYR A 218 -22.89 15.13 -1.20
CA TYR A 218 -23.91 14.86 -0.18
C TYR A 218 -24.62 16.13 0.35
N GLY A 219 -24.33 17.30 -0.21
CA GLY A 219 -24.93 18.57 0.24
C GLY A 219 -24.67 18.90 1.71
N VAL A 220 -23.49 18.54 2.24
CA VAL A 220 -23.13 18.73 3.65
C VAL A 220 -22.26 19.96 3.84
N ASP A 221 -22.69 20.90 4.68
CA ASP A 221 -21.91 22.08 5.05
C ASP A 221 -21.90 22.30 6.56
N ALA A 222 -20.74 22.65 7.11
CA ALA A 222 -20.58 23.08 8.50
C ALA A 222 -21.13 24.51 8.65
N VAL A 223 -22.11 24.70 9.53
CA VAL A 223 -22.81 25.98 9.71
C VAL A 223 -22.17 26.82 10.81
N SER A 224 -21.80 26.21 11.94
CA SER A 224 -21.27 26.96 13.10
C SER A 224 -19.76 27.17 13.07
N HIS A 225 -18.98 26.17 12.66
CA HIS A 225 -17.52 26.21 12.70
C HIS A 225 -16.91 25.71 11.38
N PRO A 226 -16.75 26.55 10.35
CA PRO A 226 -16.20 26.11 9.06
C PRO A 226 -14.70 25.80 9.08
N GLN A 227 -13.97 26.27 10.10
CA GLN A 227 -12.53 26.06 10.25
C GLN A 227 -12.17 24.65 10.74
N ALA A 228 -11.06 24.11 10.22
CA ALA A 228 -10.61 22.75 10.50
C ALA A 228 -10.11 22.50 11.93
N ARG A 229 -9.54 23.54 12.58
CA ARG A 229 -8.95 23.46 13.92
C ARG A 229 -9.76 24.27 14.92
N LEU A 230 -10.12 23.64 16.03
CA LEU A 230 -10.96 24.23 17.07
C LEU A 230 -10.27 24.19 18.44
N ILE A 231 -10.63 25.14 19.30
CA ILE A 231 -10.19 25.17 20.69
C ILE A 231 -11.43 25.14 21.59
N ALA A 232 -11.55 24.13 22.45
CA ALA A 232 -12.64 23.99 23.42
C ALA A 232 -12.14 24.43 24.81
N LYS A 233 -12.34 25.71 25.13
CA LYS A 233 -11.78 26.36 26.35
C LYS A 233 -12.31 25.79 27.67
N ASN A 234 -13.53 25.25 27.68
CA ASN A 234 -14.18 24.69 28.87
C ASN A 234 -14.46 23.18 28.70
N GLY A 235 -13.78 22.54 27.74
CA GLY A 235 -14.04 21.16 27.37
C GLY A 235 -15.40 20.91 26.71
N LYS A 236 -16.18 21.92 26.32
CA LYS A 236 -17.42 21.72 25.56
C LYS A 236 -17.41 22.49 24.26
N ILE A 237 -17.97 21.89 23.22
CA ILE A 237 -18.21 22.56 21.94
C ILE A 237 -19.45 21.98 21.27
N VAL A 238 -20.18 22.85 20.57
CA VAL A 238 -21.38 22.48 19.82
C VAL A 238 -21.12 22.77 18.36
N ILE A 239 -21.20 21.75 17.52
CA ILE A 239 -20.94 21.86 16.09
C ILE A 239 -22.24 21.56 15.35
N GLU A 240 -22.57 22.41 14.37
CA GLU A 240 -23.81 22.33 13.61
C GLU A 240 -23.50 22.14 12.14
N PHE A 241 -24.22 21.21 11.52
CA PHE A 241 -24.12 20.86 10.11
C PHE A 241 -25.49 20.95 9.47
N ARG A 242 -25.51 21.38 8.21
CA ARG A 242 -26.65 21.23 7.33
C ARG A 242 -26.34 20.13 6.32
N ALA A 243 -27.30 19.23 6.09
CA ALA A 243 -27.20 18.15 5.12
C ALA A 243 -28.48 18.05 4.29
N ASP A 244 -28.39 17.42 3.10
CA ASP A 244 -29.56 17.14 2.27
C ASP A 244 -30.55 16.18 2.97
N LEU A 245 -31.84 16.28 2.63
CA LEU A 245 -32.91 15.55 3.33
C LEU A 245 -32.80 14.01 3.25
N ASN A 246 -32.12 13.49 2.22
CA ASN A 246 -31.90 12.05 2.03
C ASN A 246 -30.57 11.55 2.62
N VAL A 247 -29.84 12.42 3.33
CA VAL A 247 -28.50 12.13 3.85
C VAL A 247 -28.54 11.97 5.36
N GLU A 248 -27.84 10.95 5.85
CA GLU A 248 -27.60 10.71 7.27
C GLU A 248 -26.14 10.94 7.62
N LEU A 249 -25.91 11.54 8.79
CA LEU A 249 -24.56 11.84 9.28
C LEU A 249 -24.17 10.88 10.40
N VAL A 250 -22.98 10.29 10.25
CA VAL A 250 -22.36 9.43 11.26
C VAL A 250 -21.11 10.12 11.79
N CYS A 251 -20.95 10.16 13.10
CA CYS A 251 -19.88 10.89 13.76
C CYS A 251 -18.97 9.96 14.56
N GLU A 252 -17.69 9.96 14.22
CA GLU A 252 -16.64 9.30 15.02
C GLU A 252 -15.80 10.35 15.73
N MET A 253 -15.45 10.07 16.99
CA MET A 253 -14.62 10.94 17.82
C MET A 253 -13.52 10.10 18.42
N HIS A 254 -12.28 10.58 18.35
CA HIS A 254 -11.10 9.85 18.79
C HIS A 254 -10.11 10.77 19.52
N THR A 255 -9.33 10.18 20.43
CA THR A 255 -8.16 10.81 21.03
C THR A 255 -7.11 9.74 21.29
N ILE A 256 -5.84 10.15 21.28
CA ILE A 256 -4.72 9.27 21.62
C ILE A 256 -4.48 9.19 23.14
N ASP A 257 -5.14 10.03 23.93
CA ASP A 257 -4.99 10.03 25.38
C ASP A 257 -6.03 9.10 26.02
N GLY A 258 -5.58 8.05 26.70
CA GLY A 258 -6.48 7.03 27.26
C GLY A 258 -7.38 7.54 28.39
N LYS A 259 -6.94 8.52 29.18
CA LYS A 259 -7.78 9.15 30.21
C LYS A 259 -8.86 10.01 29.58
N ALA A 260 -8.48 10.76 28.54
CA ALA A 260 -9.41 11.55 27.75
C ALA A 260 -10.46 10.67 27.03
N ALA A 261 -10.05 9.53 26.47
CA ALA A 261 -10.93 8.61 25.77
C ALA A 261 -12.02 8.02 26.67
N GLN A 262 -11.69 7.74 27.93
CA GLN A 262 -12.65 7.21 28.91
C GLN A 262 -13.72 8.25 29.30
N LYS A 263 -13.36 9.54 29.34
CA LYS A 263 -14.23 10.61 29.84
C LYS A 263 -14.97 11.39 28.74
N MET A 264 -14.56 11.27 27.47
CA MET A 264 -15.18 12.02 26.38
C MET A 264 -16.58 11.51 26.04
N GLN A 265 -17.49 12.43 25.68
CA GLN A 265 -18.85 12.11 25.28
C GLN A 265 -19.25 12.91 24.05
N LYS A 266 -20.16 12.34 23.26
CA LYS A 266 -20.77 12.98 22.10
C LYS A 266 -22.24 12.66 22.02
N VAL A 267 -23.06 13.66 21.70
CA VAL A 267 -24.49 13.50 21.43
C VAL A 267 -24.78 14.09 20.07
N VAL A 268 -25.41 13.31 19.20
CA VAL A 268 -25.81 13.74 17.86
C VAL A 268 -27.32 13.84 17.82
N THR A 269 -27.83 15.01 17.44
CA THR A 269 -29.26 15.28 17.28
C THR A 269 -29.54 15.75 15.86
N ASN A 270 -30.63 15.26 15.28
CA ASN A 270 -31.10 15.64 13.96
C ASN A 270 -32.48 16.31 14.09
N SER A 271 -32.62 17.50 13.50
CA SER A 271 -33.88 18.22 13.34
C SER A 271 -34.08 18.61 11.87
N GLY A 272 -34.49 17.64 11.05
CA GLY A 272 -34.76 17.82 9.63
C GLY A 272 -33.47 17.81 8.80
N ASN A 273 -33.06 18.97 8.32
CA ASN A 273 -31.80 19.15 7.58
C ASN A 273 -30.65 19.65 8.47
N MET A 274 -30.93 19.95 9.75
CA MET A 274 -29.96 20.47 10.69
C MET A 274 -29.52 19.38 11.66
N TRP A 275 -28.22 19.22 11.78
CA TRP A 275 -27.55 18.25 12.64
C TRP A 275 -26.72 18.99 13.67
N LYS A 276 -26.93 18.66 14.94
CA LYS A 276 -26.22 19.27 16.06
C LYS A 276 -25.44 18.20 16.82
N LEU A 277 -24.15 18.44 16.95
CA LEU A 277 -23.18 17.57 17.61
C LEU A 277 -22.71 18.27 18.89
N ASP A 278 -23.22 17.83 20.03
CA ASP A 278 -22.80 18.32 21.35
C ASP A 278 -21.63 17.43 21.83
N LEU A 279 -20.43 18.02 21.95
CA LEU A 279 -19.21 17.32 22.35
C LEU A 279 -18.77 17.74 23.77
N ASP A 280 -18.46 16.76 24.61
CA ASP A 280 -17.89 16.94 25.95
C ASP A 280 -16.50 16.27 26.03
N MET A 281 -15.49 17.08 26.31
CA MET A 281 -14.05 16.78 26.33
C MET A 281 -13.46 17.34 27.63
N PRO A 282 -13.80 16.76 28.80
CA PRO A 282 -13.43 17.31 30.10
C PRO A 282 -11.92 17.27 30.39
N VAL A 283 -11.16 16.45 29.68
CA VAL A 283 -9.71 16.29 29.87
C VAL A 283 -8.96 17.15 28.85
N GLN A 284 -7.86 17.76 29.28
CA GLN A 284 -6.97 18.51 28.40
C GLN A 284 -6.22 17.54 27.47
N ALA A 285 -6.60 17.52 26.19
CA ALA A 285 -5.98 16.68 25.17
C ALA A 285 -6.28 17.20 23.75
N GLU A 286 -5.68 16.55 22.75
CA GLU A 286 -6.09 16.67 21.34
C GLU A 286 -7.10 15.58 20.98
N TYR A 287 -8.17 15.98 20.31
CA TYR A 287 -9.26 15.12 19.86
C TYR A 287 -9.46 15.30 18.36
N SER A 288 -9.99 14.30 17.70
CA SER A 288 -10.56 14.43 16.37
C SER A 288 -12.06 14.19 16.38
N LEU A 289 -12.76 14.84 15.46
CA LEU A 289 -14.14 14.54 15.09
C LEU A 289 -14.16 14.27 13.58
N ASN A 290 -14.51 13.06 13.17
CA ASN A 290 -14.77 12.73 11.77
C ASN A 290 -16.28 12.66 11.54
N VAL A 291 -16.77 13.43 10.57
CA VAL A 291 -18.16 13.43 10.13
C VAL A 291 -18.24 12.74 8.78
N PHE A 292 -19.06 11.69 8.73
CA PHE A 292 -19.34 10.92 7.53
C PHE A 292 -20.77 11.13 7.09
N ALA A 293 -21.01 10.93 5.80
CA ALA A 293 -22.32 10.94 5.19
C ALA A 293 -22.58 9.62 4.46
N HIS A 294 -23.83 9.19 4.46
CA HIS A 294 -24.37 8.17 3.57
C HIS A 294 -25.82 8.49 3.20
N GLU A 295 -26.32 7.85 2.15
CA GLU A 295 -27.75 7.94 1.81
C GLU A 295 -28.56 7.03 2.75
N LYS A 296 -29.80 7.43 3.01
CA LYS A 296 -30.75 6.60 3.76
C LYS A 296 -30.90 5.22 3.11
N GLY A 297 -30.80 4.17 3.92
CA GLY A 297 -30.85 2.78 3.47
C GLY A 297 -29.52 2.18 3.00
N HIS A 298 -28.43 2.95 2.98
CA HIS A 298 -27.08 2.48 2.62
C HIS A 298 -26.05 2.78 3.72
N SER A 299 -26.25 2.22 4.92
CA SER A 299 -25.39 2.47 6.10
C SER A 299 -24.04 1.75 6.07
N ASP A 300 -23.91 0.73 5.23
CA ASP A 300 -22.73 -0.15 5.17
C ASP A 300 -21.46 0.57 4.69
N GLN A 301 -21.62 1.59 3.85
CA GLN A 301 -20.53 2.38 3.30
C GLN A 301 -20.72 3.86 3.60
N ILE A 302 -19.76 4.44 4.31
CA ILE A 302 -19.80 5.83 4.77
C ILE A 302 -18.67 6.65 4.16
N TYR A 303 -18.94 7.93 3.86
CA TYR A 303 -18.00 8.80 3.17
C TYR A 303 -17.64 10.01 4.04
N ASN A 304 -16.35 10.21 4.30
CA ASN A 304 -15.91 11.34 5.11
C ASN A 304 -16.19 12.65 4.37
N VAL A 305 -16.94 13.55 5.00
CA VAL A 305 -17.31 14.87 4.47
C VAL A 305 -16.63 16.01 5.21
N HIS A 306 -16.34 15.84 6.51
CA HIS A 306 -15.65 16.86 7.28
C HIS A 306 -14.87 16.21 8.41
N SER A 307 -13.71 16.76 8.75
CA SER A 307 -12.96 16.33 9.93
C SER A 307 -12.41 17.52 10.70
N TYR A 308 -12.47 17.49 12.03
CA TYR A 308 -11.89 18.52 12.88
C TYR A 308 -10.73 17.97 13.70
N LEU A 309 -9.76 18.83 13.96
CA LEU A 309 -8.77 18.65 15.02
C LEU A 309 -9.09 19.64 16.14
N ILE A 310 -9.45 19.12 17.31
CA ILE A 310 -9.94 19.89 18.44
C ILE A 310 -8.94 19.82 19.59
N LYS A 311 -8.50 20.98 20.07
CA LYS A 311 -7.70 21.07 21.29
C LYS A 311 -8.60 21.46 22.46
N SER A 312 -8.78 20.56 23.42
CA SER A 312 -9.51 20.87 24.65
C SER A 312 -8.55 21.42 25.70
N GLU A 313 -8.95 22.49 26.39
CA GLU A 313 -8.24 22.98 27.58
C GLU A 313 -8.70 22.25 28.86
N GLY A 314 -9.67 21.34 28.73
CA GLY A 314 -10.26 20.58 29.83
C GLY A 314 -11.16 21.42 30.74
N ARG A 315 -11.67 20.80 31.80
CA ARG A 315 -12.34 21.47 32.91
C ARG A 315 -11.43 21.44 34.14
N LYS A 316 -11.22 22.59 34.77
CA LYS A 316 -10.63 22.64 36.12
C LYS A 316 -11.68 22.10 37.10
N GLU A 317 -11.56 20.85 37.50
CA GLU A 317 -12.39 20.31 38.58
C GLU A 317 -12.00 21.02 39.88
N ALA A 318 -13.00 21.59 40.58
CA ALA A 318 -12.80 22.19 41.89
C ALA A 318 -12.76 21.06 42.94
N GLY A 319 -11.54 20.62 43.28
CA GLY A 319 -11.29 19.54 44.24
C GLY A 319 -10.39 18.48 43.62
N GLU A 320 -9.08 18.71 43.63
CA GLU A 320 -8.09 17.67 43.32
C GLU A 320 -8.00 16.72 44.50
N ASP A 321 -8.85 15.69 44.53
CA ASP A 321 -8.37 14.41 45.03
C ASP A 321 -7.42 13.86 43.97
N VAL A 322 -6.16 13.70 44.36
CA VAL A 322 -5.13 13.07 43.55
C VAL A 322 -5.52 11.60 43.40
N ASP A 323 -6.39 11.32 42.42
CA ASP A 323 -6.69 9.96 41.98
C ASP A 323 -5.41 9.37 41.38
N ASN A 324 -4.64 8.74 42.27
CA ASN A 324 -3.53 7.83 41.98
C ASN A 324 -4.02 6.51 41.36
N ASP A 325 -5.14 6.52 40.63
CA ASP A 325 -5.65 5.35 39.94
C ASP A 325 -5.02 5.27 38.54
N GLU A 326 -3.73 4.90 38.50
CA GLU A 326 -3.01 4.51 37.27
C GLU A 326 -3.58 3.23 36.62
N THR A 327 -4.67 2.67 37.16
CA THR A 327 -5.12 1.29 36.90
C THR A 327 -6.10 1.13 35.72
N ASN A 328 -6.69 2.20 35.19
CA ASN A 328 -7.73 2.11 34.14
C ASN A 328 -7.52 3.04 32.92
N VAL A 329 -6.30 3.11 32.38
CA VAL A 329 -6.07 3.84 31.11
C VAL A 329 -6.54 2.98 29.93
N VAL A 330 -7.52 3.49 29.16
CA VAL A 330 -8.03 2.82 27.96
C VAL A 330 -6.95 2.82 26.87
N ASP A 331 -6.72 1.67 26.23
CA ASP A 331 -5.89 1.57 25.03
C ASP A 331 -6.61 2.21 23.85
N THR A 332 -6.09 3.33 23.36
CA THR A 332 -6.65 4.09 22.23
C THR A 332 -5.99 3.73 20.90
N SER A 333 -5.09 2.75 20.91
CA SER A 333 -4.36 2.33 19.73
C SER A 333 -5.30 1.71 18.71
N ILE A 334 -5.20 2.19 17.47
CA ILE A 334 -6.00 1.69 16.36
C ILE A 334 -5.17 0.61 15.65
N PRO A 335 -5.66 -0.64 15.57
CA PRO A 335 -5.08 -1.67 14.71
C PRO A 335 -4.87 -1.12 13.31
N THR A 336 -3.62 -1.17 12.82
CA THR A 336 -3.26 -0.53 11.55
C THR A 336 -2.32 -1.38 10.71
N GLU A 337 -2.74 -1.53 9.45
CA GLU A 337 -2.34 -2.48 8.42
C GLU A 337 -1.87 -1.94 7.06
N THR A 338 -0.63 -2.13 6.58
CA THR A 338 -0.37 -2.07 5.12
C THR A 338 -0.48 -3.43 4.45
N LEU A 339 -1.32 -3.51 3.41
CA LEU A 339 -1.55 -4.67 2.56
C LEU A 339 -1.12 -4.32 1.13
N ASP A 340 -0.17 -5.06 0.58
CA ASP A 340 0.17 -4.98 -0.85
C ASP A 340 -0.53 -6.11 -1.61
N THR A 341 -1.18 -5.79 -2.73
CA THR A 341 -1.88 -6.77 -3.56
C THR A 341 -1.83 -6.39 -5.03
N SER A 342 -1.94 -7.37 -5.91
CA SER A 342 -2.25 -7.15 -7.33
C SER A 342 -3.71 -7.42 -7.68
N GLU A 343 -4.42 -8.12 -6.78
CA GLU A 343 -5.78 -8.57 -7.01
C GLU A 343 -6.74 -7.38 -7.12
N PRO A 344 -7.77 -7.46 -7.99
CA PRO A 344 -8.81 -6.45 -8.11
C PRO A 344 -9.79 -6.46 -6.93
N GLU A 345 -9.71 -7.47 -6.07
CA GLU A 345 -10.54 -7.61 -4.89
C GLU A 345 -9.72 -8.09 -3.70
N VAL A 346 -10.04 -7.57 -2.52
CA VAL A 346 -9.42 -7.98 -1.26
C VAL A 346 -10.51 -8.36 -0.27
N THR A 347 -10.35 -9.51 0.37
CA THR A 347 -11.24 -9.97 1.43
C THR A 347 -10.58 -9.74 2.77
N ILE A 348 -11.24 -9.00 3.66
CA ILE A 348 -10.75 -8.71 5.01
C ILE A 348 -11.73 -9.30 6.04
N PRO A 349 -11.28 -10.18 6.94
CA PRO A 349 -12.10 -10.69 8.02
C PRO A 349 -12.45 -9.57 9.02
N ILE A 350 -13.69 -9.61 9.49
CA ILE A 350 -14.20 -8.77 10.57
C ILE A 350 -14.03 -9.56 11.88
N SER A 351 -13.64 -8.87 12.95
CA SER A 351 -13.62 -9.45 14.29
C SER A 351 -15.01 -9.97 14.67
N ARG A 352 -15.05 -11.16 15.28
CA ARG A 352 -16.29 -11.85 15.68
C ARG A 352 -17.15 -11.06 16.68
N ASN A 353 -16.55 -10.09 17.37
CA ASN A 353 -17.23 -9.32 18.40
C ASN A 353 -17.99 -8.11 17.84
N CYS A 354 -17.84 -7.78 16.56
CA CYS A 354 -18.48 -6.61 15.95
C CYS A 354 -19.77 -7.00 15.22
N THR A 355 -20.86 -6.29 15.50
CA THR A 355 -22.19 -6.60 14.94
C THR A 355 -22.61 -5.65 13.83
N ASN A 356 -22.48 -4.34 14.02
CA ASN A 356 -22.88 -3.30 13.08
C ASN A 356 -21.67 -2.53 12.55
N VAL A 357 -21.09 -3.00 11.45
CA VAL A 357 -19.85 -2.46 10.90
C VAL A 357 -20.12 -1.67 9.63
N ALA A 358 -19.70 -0.40 9.63
CA ALA A 358 -19.62 0.41 8.42
C ALA A 358 -18.16 0.54 7.96
N ALA A 359 -17.98 0.71 6.65
CA ALA A 359 -16.66 0.86 6.05
C ALA A 359 -16.53 2.20 5.33
N ALA A 360 -15.39 2.88 5.54
CA ALA A 360 -15.00 4.05 4.77
C ALA A 360 -13.77 3.71 3.94
N ILE A 361 -13.92 3.68 2.61
CA ILE A 361 -12.81 3.52 1.68
C ILE A 361 -12.57 4.82 0.92
N HIS A 362 -11.31 5.22 0.80
CA HIS A 362 -10.92 6.34 -0.05
C HIS A 362 -9.54 6.11 -0.65
N ARG A 363 -9.32 6.68 -1.82
CA ARG A 363 -8.02 6.69 -2.48
C ARG A 363 -7.13 7.73 -1.79
N ARG A 364 -5.89 7.34 -1.45
CA ARG A 364 -4.89 8.21 -0.77
C ARG A 364 -4.15 9.14 -1.73
N ASN A 365 -4.13 8.79 -3.01
CA ASN A 365 -3.45 9.55 -4.08
C ASN A 365 -4.43 9.98 -5.18
N GLY A 366 -5.67 10.33 -4.82
CA GLY A 366 -6.70 10.68 -5.79
C GLY A 366 -8.12 10.55 -5.27
N TYR A 367 -9.08 10.41 -6.17
CA TYR A 367 -10.49 10.29 -5.83
C TYR A 367 -11.17 9.30 -6.76
N ASP A 368 -11.75 8.24 -6.20
CA ASP A 368 -12.64 7.37 -6.94
C ASP A 368 -14.10 7.80 -6.66
N PRO A 369 -14.99 7.79 -7.66
CA PRO A 369 -16.41 8.08 -7.47
C PRO A 369 -17.07 7.13 -6.48
N HIS A 370 -18.19 7.58 -5.90
CA HIS A 370 -19.02 6.75 -5.04
C HIS A 370 -19.55 5.53 -5.82
N ASP A 371 -19.31 4.34 -5.29
CA ASP A 371 -19.76 3.07 -5.84
C ASP A 371 -20.30 2.20 -4.71
N PRO A 372 -21.63 2.13 -4.53
CA PRO A 372 -22.25 1.30 -3.51
C PRO A 372 -21.93 -0.20 -3.63
N SER A 373 -21.51 -0.65 -4.82
CA SER A 373 -21.13 -2.05 -5.07
C SER A 373 -19.66 -2.36 -4.73
N GLN A 374 -18.91 -1.36 -4.28
CA GLN A 374 -17.48 -1.47 -3.99
C GLN A 374 -17.22 -2.36 -2.77
N ILE A 375 -18.12 -2.34 -1.79
CA ILE A 375 -18.00 -3.08 -0.54
C ILE A 375 -19.14 -4.07 -0.45
N LYS A 376 -18.82 -5.33 -0.13
CA LYS A 376 -19.80 -6.38 0.13
C LYS A 376 -19.49 -7.08 1.43
N PHE A 377 -20.47 -7.13 2.30
CA PHE A 377 -20.44 -7.90 3.54
C PHE A 377 -20.91 -9.31 3.23
N LEU A 378 -20.10 -10.30 3.61
CA LEU A 378 -20.37 -11.71 3.40
C LEU A 378 -20.18 -12.44 4.72
N SER A 379 -21.03 -13.43 4.99
CA SER A 379 -20.89 -14.33 6.13
C SER A 379 -20.62 -15.73 5.61
N SER A 380 -19.50 -16.34 6.02
CA SER A 380 -19.13 -17.71 5.67
C SER A 380 -18.54 -18.40 6.90
N ASP A 381 -19.03 -19.58 7.26
CA ASP A 381 -18.47 -20.47 8.29
C ASP A 381 -18.01 -19.77 9.59
N ASP A 382 -18.93 -19.05 10.25
CA ASP A 382 -18.71 -18.32 11.52
C ASP A 382 -17.68 -17.17 11.46
N ILE A 383 -17.34 -16.68 10.25
CA ILE A 383 -16.49 -15.52 10.04
C ILE A 383 -17.21 -14.53 9.12
N ASN A 384 -17.43 -13.31 9.62
CA ASN A 384 -17.88 -12.20 8.80
C ASN A 384 -16.68 -11.65 8.03
N VAL A 385 -16.82 -11.46 6.73
CA VAL A 385 -15.77 -10.94 5.86
C VAL A 385 -16.29 -9.80 5.00
N ILE A 386 -15.42 -8.84 4.71
CA ILE A 386 -15.70 -7.73 3.81
C ILE A 386 -14.90 -7.97 2.53
N ASN A 387 -15.58 -8.10 1.41
CA ASN A 387 -14.97 -8.07 0.10
C ASN A 387 -14.98 -6.63 -0.41
N VAL A 388 -13.80 -6.13 -0.77
CA VAL A 388 -13.57 -4.78 -1.26
C VAL A 388 -13.05 -4.84 -2.68
N LYS A 389 -13.77 -4.20 -3.61
CA LYS A 389 -13.37 -4.05 -5.00
C LYS A 389 -12.44 -2.86 -5.18
N LEU A 390 -11.28 -3.10 -5.75
CA LEU A 390 -10.22 -2.13 -6.02
C LEU A 390 -10.07 -2.00 -7.53
N ARG A 391 -10.98 -1.28 -8.21
CA ARG A 391 -11.04 -1.27 -9.69
C ARG A 391 -9.76 -0.78 -10.38
N ASN A 392 -9.05 0.15 -9.76
CA ASN A 392 -7.86 0.80 -10.32
C ASN A 392 -6.60 0.51 -9.48
N TYR A 393 -5.41 0.53 -10.08
CA TYR A 393 -4.15 0.49 -9.34
C TYR A 393 -3.94 1.79 -8.56
N GLY A 394 -3.40 1.70 -7.35
CA GLY A 394 -3.15 2.85 -6.49
C GLY A 394 -3.12 2.52 -5.02
N GLU A 395 -3.12 3.58 -4.21
CA GLU A 395 -3.07 3.48 -2.76
C GLU A 395 -4.43 3.84 -2.18
N TYR A 396 -4.99 2.92 -1.41
CA TYR A 396 -6.31 3.02 -0.80
C TYR A 396 -6.17 3.00 0.72
N MET A 397 -7.12 3.63 1.40
CA MET A 397 -7.25 3.55 2.83
C MET A 397 -8.68 3.14 3.17
N LEU A 398 -8.78 2.00 3.85
CA LEU A 398 -10.00 1.39 4.30
C LEU A 398 -10.05 1.45 5.82
N ASN A 399 -11.07 2.09 6.35
CA ASN A 399 -11.32 2.21 7.79
C ASN A 399 -12.62 1.47 8.12
N PHE A 400 -12.62 0.68 9.18
CA PHE A 400 -13.82 0.05 9.72
C PHE A 400 -14.29 0.76 10.97
N TYR A 401 -15.60 0.90 11.07
CA TYR A 401 -16.25 1.59 12.16
C TYR A 401 -17.38 0.73 12.72
N GLU A 402 -17.43 0.60 14.04
CA GLU A 402 -18.60 0.07 14.73
C GLU A 402 -19.60 1.21 14.89
N VAL A 403 -20.78 1.04 14.32
CA VAL A 403 -21.85 2.04 14.36
C VAL A 403 -22.84 1.65 15.46
N ALA A 404 -23.09 2.58 16.38
CA ALA A 404 -24.04 2.35 17.47
C ALA A 404 -25.48 2.16 16.95
N GLU A 405 -26.35 1.60 17.77
CA GLU A 405 -27.76 1.35 17.43
C GLU A 405 -28.52 2.62 16.99
N ASN A 406 -28.08 3.79 17.46
CA ASN A 406 -28.66 5.08 17.05
C ASN A 406 -28.29 5.52 15.62
N GLY A 407 -27.43 4.78 14.92
CA GLY A 407 -26.95 5.04 13.55
C GLY A 407 -25.98 6.21 13.40
N ASN A 408 -26.03 7.20 14.29
CA ASN A 408 -25.35 8.49 14.10
C ASN A 408 -23.98 8.58 14.79
N THR A 409 -23.61 7.58 15.58
CA THR A 409 -22.33 7.56 16.30
C THR A 409 -21.53 6.32 15.96
N ALA A 410 -20.22 6.51 15.76
CA ALA A 410 -19.31 5.43 15.39
C ALA A 410 -18.02 5.44 16.23
N GLN A 411 -17.37 4.28 16.31
CA GLN A 411 -16.04 4.08 16.88
C GLN A 411 -15.15 3.36 15.87
N ILE A 412 -13.91 3.81 15.68
CA ILE A 412 -12.99 3.14 14.75
C ILE A 412 -12.52 1.80 15.31
N ILE A 413 -12.60 0.76 14.48
CA ILE A 413 -12.17 -0.60 14.81
C ILE A 413 -10.75 -0.84 14.28
N ALA A 414 -10.51 -0.53 13.00
CA ALA A 414 -9.25 -0.84 12.33
C ALA A 414 -9.04 0.05 11.10
N LYS A 415 -7.78 0.15 10.68
CA LYS A 415 -7.33 0.95 9.55
C LYS A 415 -6.38 0.16 8.65
N TYR A 416 -6.70 0.03 7.37
CA TYR A 416 -5.91 -0.70 6.39
C TYR A 416 -5.51 0.20 5.22
N GLN A 417 -4.22 0.40 5.01
CA GLN A 417 -3.69 0.90 3.74
C GLN A 417 -3.55 -0.25 2.75
N ILE A 418 -4.30 -0.20 1.66
CA ILE A 418 -4.26 -1.22 0.61
C ILE A 418 -3.57 -0.63 -0.61
N ASN A 419 -2.38 -1.12 -0.92
CA ASN A 419 -1.62 -0.72 -2.09
C ASN A 419 -1.88 -1.74 -3.20
N ARG A 420 -2.80 -1.41 -4.12
CA ARG A 420 -3.01 -2.22 -5.32
C ARG A 420 -1.96 -1.83 -6.36
N LYS A 421 -0.97 -2.69 -6.55
CA LYS A 421 0.16 -2.46 -7.47
C LYS A 421 0.11 -3.48 -8.61
N ARG A 422 0.76 -3.18 -9.72
CA ARG A 422 1.03 -4.20 -10.73
C ARG A 422 1.93 -5.27 -10.08
N PRO A 423 1.77 -6.57 -10.37
CA PRO A 423 2.61 -7.57 -9.71
C PRO A 423 4.11 -7.31 -9.87
N GLY A 424 4.56 -6.83 -11.05
CA GLY A 424 5.96 -6.45 -11.28
C GLY A 424 6.51 -5.43 -10.28
N GLU A 425 5.68 -4.48 -9.84
CA GLU A 425 6.05 -3.44 -8.87
C GLU A 425 6.11 -3.95 -7.43
N LEU A 426 5.46 -5.08 -7.12
CA LEU A 426 5.55 -5.73 -5.80
C LEU A 426 6.97 -6.23 -5.51
N TYR A 427 7.75 -6.52 -6.56
CA TYR A 427 9.08 -7.14 -6.45
C TYR A 427 10.23 -6.13 -6.39
N HIS A 428 10.15 -5.03 -7.14
CA HIS A 428 11.28 -4.11 -7.35
C HIS A 428 11.46 -3.07 -6.22
N ASN A 429 10.42 -2.81 -5.43
CA ASN A 429 10.41 -1.73 -4.42
C ASN A 429 10.57 -2.22 -2.97
N ASN A 430 10.78 -3.51 -2.72
CA ASN A 430 10.94 -4.03 -1.36
C ASN A 430 12.37 -3.78 -0.84
N ILE A 431 12.49 -3.12 0.32
CA ILE A 431 13.77 -2.75 0.94
C ILE A 431 14.54 -4.00 1.37
N SER A 432 13.85 -5.04 1.81
CA SER A 432 14.47 -6.31 2.17
C SER A 432 15.19 -6.95 0.97
N SER A 433 14.57 -6.92 -0.21
CA SER A 433 15.17 -7.43 -1.46
C SER A 433 16.40 -6.62 -1.85
N ILE A 434 16.28 -5.28 -1.89
CA ILE A 434 17.41 -4.39 -2.21
C ILE A 434 18.57 -4.61 -1.24
N MET A 435 18.29 -4.67 0.07
CA MET A 435 19.33 -4.85 1.09
C MET A 435 19.94 -6.25 1.08
N ALA A 436 19.19 -7.29 0.68
CA ALA A 436 19.71 -8.64 0.50
C ALA A 436 20.71 -8.70 -0.66
N ASP A 437 20.38 -8.07 -1.79
CA ASP A 437 21.24 -8.01 -2.97
C ASP A 437 22.56 -7.27 -2.69
N ILE A 438 22.55 -6.33 -1.74
CA ILE A 438 23.69 -5.49 -1.40
C ILE A 438 24.73 -6.18 -0.51
N LYS A 439 24.45 -7.30 0.17
CA LYS A 439 25.38 -7.89 1.19
C LYS A 439 26.68 -8.50 0.61
N PRO A 440 27.87 -8.00 1.00
CA PRO A 440 29.07 -8.82 1.23
C PRO A 440 29.31 -9.09 2.74
N SER A 441 30.09 -10.14 3.03
CA SER A 441 30.39 -10.72 4.35
C SER A 441 30.69 -9.69 5.46
N ARG A 442 29.94 -9.79 6.58
CA ARG A 442 30.04 -8.91 7.75
C ARG A 442 31.36 -9.14 8.50
N GLN A 443 32.14 -8.07 8.70
CA GLN A 443 33.03 -7.92 9.86
C GLN A 443 32.40 -6.91 10.81
N SER A 444 32.12 -7.36 12.03
CA SER A 444 31.63 -6.54 13.14
C SER A 444 32.82 -5.94 13.91
N THR A 445 32.74 -4.66 14.24
CA THR A 445 33.65 -4.01 15.19
C THR A 445 32.81 -3.33 16.27
N PRO A 446 33.06 -3.58 17.56
CA PRO A 446 32.41 -2.83 18.63
C PRO A 446 33.28 -1.66 19.07
N MET A 447 32.66 -0.49 19.25
CA MET A 447 33.24 0.64 19.97
C MET A 447 32.61 0.84 21.35
N SER A 448 33.45 1.45 22.19
CA SER A 448 33.47 1.60 23.64
C SER A 448 32.19 2.12 24.33
N LYS A 449 32.05 1.72 25.60
CA LYS A 449 31.06 2.17 26.58
C LYS A 449 31.58 3.40 27.34
N GLY A 450 30.69 4.35 27.57
CA GLY A 450 30.76 5.28 28.70
C GLY A 450 29.64 4.95 29.69
N ASP A 451 29.97 4.90 30.97
CA ASP A 451 29.02 4.69 32.06
C ASP A 451 28.02 5.85 32.14
N ARG A 452 26.78 5.56 31.76
CA ARG A 452 25.59 6.30 32.23
C ARG A 452 24.97 5.50 33.36
N SER A 453 24.42 6.18 34.37
CA SER A 453 23.73 5.58 35.50
C SER A 453 22.84 4.41 35.05
N LYS A 454 23.07 3.22 35.60
CA LYS A 454 22.44 1.94 35.19
C LYS A 454 20.90 2.04 35.16
N GLU A 455 20.33 2.86 36.05
CA GLU A 455 18.90 3.09 36.17
C GLU A 455 18.34 3.93 35.00
N GLU A 456 19.04 4.98 34.61
CA GLU A 456 18.66 5.83 33.47
C GLU A 456 18.79 5.07 32.14
N ALA A 457 19.84 4.23 32.02
CA ALA A 457 20.03 3.33 30.89
C ALA A 457 18.89 2.29 30.78
N MET A 458 18.39 1.79 31.91
CA MET A 458 17.27 0.85 31.98
C MET A 458 15.95 1.52 31.57
N ARG A 459 15.67 2.72 32.08
CA ARG A 459 14.49 3.51 31.67
C ARG A 459 14.51 3.81 30.17
N GLN A 460 15.65 4.19 29.63
CA GLN A 460 15.79 4.43 28.19
C GLN A 460 15.59 3.15 27.37
N ALA A 461 16.14 2.01 27.80
CA ALA A 461 15.96 0.74 27.10
C ALA A 461 14.48 0.33 27.07
N ARG A 462 13.74 0.50 28.17
CA ARG A 462 12.30 0.25 28.24
C ARG A 462 11.52 1.15 27.26
N ARG A 463 11.85 2.45 27.23
CA ARG A 463 11.26 3.42 26.28
C ARG A 463 11.52 3.03 24.83
N ASN A 464 12.74 2.60 24.51
CA ASN A 464 13.09 2.18 23.15
C ASN A 464 12.31 0.94 22.71
N VAL A 465 12.08 -0.03 23.61
CA VAL A 465 11.25 -1.21 23.32
C VAL A 465 9.81 -0.78 23.04
N GLN A 466 9.24 0.09 23.88
CA GLN A 466 7.89 0.60 23.68
C GLN A 466 7.75 1.37 22.35
N SER A 467 8.69 2.26 22.05
CA SER A 467 8.70 3.00 20.79
C SER A 467 8.78 2.09 19.57
N ALA A 468 9.61 1.04 19.61
CA ALA A 468 9.69 0.08 18.51
C ALA A 468 8.42 -0.75 18.32
N ILE A 469 7.68 -1.04 19.41
CA ILE A 469 6.35 -1.66 19.37
C ILE A 469 5.36 -0.72 18.67
N ASP A 470 5.28 0.53 19.11
CA ASP A 470 4.31 1.51 18.61
C ASP A 470 4.52 1.83 17.12
N LEU A 471 5.79 1.80 16.67
CA LEU A 471 6.18 2.04 15.28
C LEU A 471 6.20 0.79 14.40
N LYS A 472 5.99 -0.40 14.98
CA LYS A 472 6.08 -1.69 14.29
C LYS A 472 7.41 -1.90 13.54
N ASP A 473 8.51 -1.38 14.08
CA ASP A 473 9.84 -1.48 13.48
C ASP A 473 10.54 -2.77 13.92
N ALA A 474 10.46 -3.83 13.11
CA ALA A 474 11.01 -5.14 13.44
C ALA A 474 12.52 -5.12 13.72
N ASN A 475 13.29 -4.27 13.02
CA ASN A 475 14.74 -4.22 13.16
C ASN A 475 15.12 -3.56 14.49
N ASN A 476 14.54 -2.40 14.78
CA ASN A 476 14.79 -1.70 16.03
C ASN A 476 14.23 -2.47 17.22
N LEU A 477 13.13 -3.20 17.06
CA LEU A 477 12.54 -4.01 18.12
C LEU A 477 13.47 -5.15 18.56
N ASP A 478 14.07 -5.89 17.62
CA ASP A 478 15.02 -6.96 17.92
C ASP A 478 16.26 -6.43 18.66
N GLU A 479 16.82 -5.30 18.23
CA GLU A 479 17.94 -4.65 18.91
C GLU A 479 17.57 -4.11 20.30
N ALA A 480 16.39 -3.50 20.43
CA ALA A 480 15.89 -2.95 21.69
C ALA A 480 15.66 -4.06 22.72
N ILE A 481 15.05 -5.19 22.32
CA ILE A 481 14.86 -6.38 23.18
C ILE A 481 16.22 -6.90 23.67
N LYS A 482 17.18 -7.09 22.77
CA LYS A 482 18.53 -7.57 23.13
C LYS A 482 19.22 -6.64 24.13
N ARG A 483 19.11 -5.33 23.93
CA ARG A 483 19.69 -4.33 24.83
C ARG A 483 19.00 -4.32 26.20
N PHE A 484 17.67 -4.45 26.24
CA PHE A 484 16.90 -4.47 27.48
C PHE A 484 17.24 -5.71 28.33
N ILE A 485 17.30 -6.90 27.72
CA ILE A 485 17.75 -8.13 28.39
C ILE A 485 19.19 -7.99 28.90
N LYS A 486 20.10 -7.45 28.09
CA LYS A 486 21.51 -7.26 28.48
C LYS A 486 21.70 -6.34 29.69
N LEU A 487 20.78 -5.42 29.94
CA LEU A 487 20.81 -4.52 31.10
C LEU A 487 20.24 -5.17 32.38
N GLY A 488 19.75 -6.42 32.30
CA GLY A 488 19.25 -7.21 33.42
C GLY A 488 17.74 -7.13 33.62
N ALA A 489 16.97 -6.91 32.54
CA ALA A 489 15.51 -6.97 32.60
C ALA A 489 15.03 -8.40 32.90
N ASP A 490 13.97 -8.53 33.68
CA ASP A 490 13.33 -9.83 33.95
C ASP A 490 12.81 -10.44 32.64
N GLU A 491 13.09 -11.72 32.43
CA GLU A 491 12.60 -12.46 31.26
C GLU A 491 11.06 -12.55 31.22
N ASN A 492 10.41 -12.38 32.38
CA ASN A 492 8.96 -12.38 32.53
C ASN A 492 8.31 -10.99 32.47
N ASP A 493 9.07 -9.92 32.22
CA ASP A 493 8.53 -8.56 32.09
C ASP A 493 7.40 -8.52 31.03
N PRO A 494 6.19 -7.98 31.35
CA PRO A 494 5.07 -7.91 30.42
C PRO A 494 5.38 -7.21 29.10
N LEU A 495 6.20 -6.15 29.14
CA LEU A 495 6.65 -5.43 27.94
C LEU A 495 7.54 -6.33 27.08
N LEU A 496 8.43 -7.10 27.70
CA LEU A 496 9.33 -8.02 26.99
C LEU A 496 8.55 -9.17 26.34
N ARG A 497 7.53 -9.70 27.01
CA ARG A 497 6.63 -10.72 26.46
C ARG A 497 5.87 -10.18 25.23
N LYS A 498 5.25 -9.00 25.37
CA LYS A 498 4.56 -8.31 24.25
C LYS A 498 5.51 -8.04 23.08
N ALA A 499 6.72 -7.55 23.36
CA ALA A 499 7.74 -7.27 22.35
C ALA A 499 8.18 -8.53 21.59
N LYS A 500 8.45 -9.64 22.29
CA LYS A 500 8.84 -10.92 21.68
C LYS A 500 7.73 -11.52 20.81
N GLN A 501 6.48 -11.47 21.29
CA GLN A 501 5.32 -11.91 20.52
C GLN A 501 5.16 -11.08 19.24
N LEU A 502 5.22 -9.75 19.35
CA LEU A 502 5.15 -8.86 18.19
C LEU A 502 6.28 -9.14 17.20
N LEU A 503 7.51 -9.36 17.68
CA LEU A 503 8.64 -9.67 16.81
C LEU A 503 8.46 -11.00 16.05
N GLN A 504 7.93 -12.04 16.70
CA GLN A 504 7.61 -13.30 16.02
C GLN A 504 6.51 -13.12 14.96
N MET A 505 5.47 -12.35 15.29
CA MET A 505 4.40 -12.00 14.36
C MET A 505 4.95 -11.23 13.14
N LEU A 506 5.77 -10.20 13.35
CA LEU A 506 6.39 -9.42 12.26
C LEU A 506 7.29 -10.28 11.37
N LYS A 507 8.01 -11.26 11.94
CA LYS A 507 8.81 -12.23 11.17
C LYS A 507 7.93 -13.13 10.32
N ALA A 508 6.88 -13.73 10.89
CA ALA A 508 5.94 -14.55 10.13
C ALA A 508 5.24 -13.76 9.02
N LYS A 509 4.90 -12.49 9.26
CA LYS A 509 4.40 -11.57 8.23
C LYS A 509 5.43 -11.38 7.11
N SER A 510 6.70 -11.15 7.45
CA SER A 510 7.78 -11.04 6.46
C SER A 510 7.94 -12.31 5.63
N ASP A 511 7.87 -13.48 6.26
CA ASP A 511 7.93 -14.78 5.57
C ASP A 511 6.77 -14.95 4.58
N LEU A 512 5.55 -14.57 4.98
CA LEU A 512 4.37 -14.58 4.09
C LEU A 512 4.54 -13.65 2.90
N ILE A 513 5.04 -12.43 3.12
CA ILE A 513 5.31 -11.46 2.06
C ILE A 513 6.37 -12.01 1.11
N GLU A 514 7.48 -12.54 1.62
CA GLU A 514 8.55 -13.10 0.80
C GLU A 514 8.08 -14.31 -0.02
N ALA A 515 7.32 -15.22 0.59
CA ALA A 515 6.75 -16.38 -0.09
C ALA A 515 5.74 -15.97 -1.18
N SER A 516 4.89 -14.98 -0.88
CA SER A 516 3.95 -14.39 -1.84
C SER A 516 4.69 -13.70 -2.98
N GLN A 517 5.79 -13.02 -2.68
CA GLN A 517 6.63 -12.39 -3.69
C GLN A 517 7.29 -13.43 -4.59
N LYS A 518 7.83 -14.49 -4.02
CA LYS A 518 8.42 -15.59 -4.80
C LYS A 518 7.39 -16.39 -5.59
N ARG A 519 6.08 -16.18 -5.36
CA ARG A 519 4.95 -16.92 -5.94
C ARG A 519 5.22 -18.43 -5.99
N ASN A 520 5.81 -18.95 -4.92
CA ASN A 520 6.22 -20.33 -4.83
C ASN A 520 5.26 -21.05 -3.89
N GLN A 521 4.49 -21.98 -4.43
CA GLN A 521 3.47 -22.70 -3.68
C GLN A 521 4.03 -23.37 -2.41
N ALA A 522 5.17 -24.06 -2.51
CA ALA A 522 5.75 -24.78 -1.37
C ALA A 522 6.27 -23.83 -0.27
N LEU A 523 6.81 -22.66 -0.64
CA LEU A 523 7.19 -21.63 0.33
C LEU A 523 5.96 -21.00 0.98
N LEU A 524 4.90 -20.76 0.21
CA LEU A 524 3.62 -20.23 0.71
C LEU A 524 3.00 -21.18 1.74
N GLU A 525 2.97 -22.48 1.47
CA GLU A 525 2.43 -23.48 2.40
C GLU A 525 3.18 -23.47 3.74
N LYS A 526 4.52 -23.42 3.71
CA LYS A 526 5.35 -23.32 4.93
C LYS A 526 5.11 -22.01 5.69
N ALA A 527 5.07 -20.88 4.98
CA ALA A 527 4.86 -19.57 5.58
C ALA A 527 3.47 -19.45 6.20
N ILE A 528 2.43 -19.99 5.55
CA ILE A 528 1.06 -20.05 6.08
C ILE A 528 1.01 -20.90 7.35
N ALA A 529 1.67 -22.05 7.38
CA ALA A 529 1.72 -22.91 8.56
C ALA A 529 2.41 -22.21 9.75
N HIS A 530 3.55 -21.56 9.50
CA HIS A 530 4.26 -20.78 10.51
C HIS A 530 3.38 -19.61 11.02
N ALA A 531 2.78 -18.83 10.12
CA ALA A 531 1.90 -17.72 10.49
C ALA A 531 0.73 -18.17 11.36
N ARG A 532 0.05 -19.28 11.01
CA ARG A 532 -1.04 -19.84 11.83
C ARG A 532 -0.58 -20.21 13.24
N SER A 533 0.64 -20.73 13.39
CA SER A 533 1.15 -21.14 14.70
C SER A 533 1.42 -19.99 15.66
N VAL A 534 1.69 -18.78 15.13
CA VAL A 534 2.00 -17.58 15.94
C VAL A 534 0.86 -16.57 16.02
N ASN A 535 -0.20 -16.75 15.23
CA ASN A 535 -1.33 -15.83 15.09
C ASN A 535 -2.37 -15.96 16.22
N VAL A 536 -1.92 -15.86 17.47
CA VAL A 536 -2.78 -16.01 18.66
C VAL A 536 -3.76 -14.83 18.80
N ASN A 537 -3.38 -13.64 18.33
CA ASN A 537 -4.16 -12.41 18.47
C ASN A 537 -4.97 -12.05 17.20
N HIS A 538 -5.07 -12.95 16.22
CA HIS A 538 -5.76 -12.71 14.94
C HIS A 538 -5.18 -11.56 14.08
N GLU A 539 -3.99 -11.06 14.41
CA GLU A 539 -3.31 -9.96 13.69
C GLU A 539 -2.83 -10.36 12.28
N LEU A 540 -2.68 -11.66 11.99
CA LEU A 540 -2.24 -12.17 10.69
C LEU A 540 -3.38 -12.74 9.82
N ASP A 541 -4.64 -12.64 10.26
CA ASP A 541 -5.77 -13.29 9.58
C ASP A 541 -5.90 -12.84 8.12
N VAL A 542 -5.69 -11.54 7.86
CA VAL A 542 -5.78 -10.96 6.52
C VAL A 542 -4.70 -11.51 5.58
N GLN A 543 -3.46 -11.55 6.07
CA GLN A 543 -2.26 -11.91 5.33
C GLN A 543 -2.28 -13.42 5.06
N ILE A 544 -2.76 -14.20 6.03
CA ILE A 544 -3.02 -15.64 5.85
C ILE A 544 -4.10 -15.85 4.78
N ALA A 545 -5.21 -15.12 4.82
CA ALA A 545 -6.28 -15.24 3.83
C ALA A 545 -5.78 -14.88 2.41
N LEU A 546 -5.03 -13.79 2.27
CA LEU A 546 -4.41 -13.39 1.00
C LEU A 546 -3.41 -14.44 0.49
N ALA A 547 -2.54 -14.95 1.35
CA ALA A 547 -1.56 -15.97 1.00
C ALA A 547 -2.23 -17.30 0.60
N ILE A 548 -3.32 -17.69 1.27
CA ILE A 548 -4.13 -18.85 0.91
C ILE A 548 -4.74 -18.68 -0.48
N ARG A 549 -5.37 -17.52 -0.74
CA ARG A 549 -5.96 -17.23 -2.05
C ARG A 549 -4.91 -17.28 -3.16
N LEU A 550 -3.73 -16.71 -2.93
CA LEU A 550 -2.63 -16.77 -3.88
C LEU A 550 -2.12 -18.21 -4.08
N ARG A 551 -1.96 -18.99 -3.01
CA ARG A 551 -1.57 -20.40 -3.10
C ARG A 551 -2.59 -21.20 -3.92
N ASP A 552 -3.88 -21.00 -3.68
CA ASP A 552 -4.95 -21.73 -4.38
C ASP A 552 -5.04 -21.32 -5.86
N HIS A 553 -4.80 -20.04 -6.15
CA HIS A 553 -4.67 -19.53 -7.51
C HIS A 553 -3.48 -20.17 -8.25
N LEU A 554 -2.30 -20.20 -7.62
CA LEU A 554 -1.11 -20.86 -8.17
C LEU A 554 -1.32 -22.36 -8.38
N ALA A 555 -1.98 -23.03 -7.43
CA ALA A 555 -2.35 -24.44 -7.57
C ALA A 555 -3.32 -24.66 -8.74
N THR A 556 -4.23 -23.72 -8.99
CA THR A 556 -5.15 -23.77 -10.15
C THR A 556 -4.40 -23.62 -11.47
N ILE A 557 -3.46 -22.68 -11.57
CA ILE A 557 -2.59 -22.51 -12.74
C ILE A 557 -1.79 -23.79 -13.00
N GLU A 558 -1.20 -24.35 -11.95
CA GLU A 558 -0.40 -25.57 -12.06
C GLU A 558 -1.26 -26.77 -12.46
N LYS A 559 -2.49 -26.86 -11.95
CA LYS A 559 -3.48 -27.85 -12.40
C LYS A 559 -3.84 -27.68 -13.87
N LEU A 560 -4.06 -26.46 -14.36
CA LEU A 560 -4.32 -26.21 -15.79
C LEU A 560 -3.15 -26.67 -16.65
N ARG A 561 -1.91 -26.41 -16.20
CA ARG A 561 -0.69 -26.86 -16.88
C ARG A 561 -0.61 -28.39 -16.94
N HIS A 562 -0.78 -29.07 -15.81
CA HIS A 562 -0.77 -30.54 -15.75
C HIS A 562 -1.89 -31.18 -16.58
N THR A 563 -3.09 -30.59 -16.58
CA THR A 563 -4.22 -31.13 -17.38
C THR A 563 -3.87 -31.21 -18.88
N VAL A 564 -3.09 -30.24 -19.39
CA VAL A 564 -2.61 -30.28 -20.78
C VAL A 564 -1.47 -31.29 -20.96
N LEU A 565 -0.54 -31.36 -20.01
CA LEU A 565 0.65 -32.22 -20.10
C LEU A 565 0.33 -33.72 -19.93
N ASP A 566 -0.67 -34.06 -19.13
CA ASP A 566 -1.11 -35.42 -18.86
C ASP A 566 -2.09 -35.95 -19.93
N MET A 567 -2.42 -35.11 -20.92
CA MET A 567 -3.31 -35.49 -22.01
C MET A 567 -2.67 -36.59 -22.88
N GLU A 568 -3.48 -37.57 -23.28
CA GLU A 568 -3.01 -38.68 -24.10
C GLU A 568 -2.43 -38.20 -25.45
N ALA A 569 -1.29 -38.77 -25.86
CA ALA A 569 -0.64 -38.43 -27.14
C ALA A 569 -1.56 -38.64 -28.35
N LYS A 570 -2.55 -39.53 -28.23
CA LYS A 570 -3.58 -39.79 -29.25
C LYS A 570 -4.50 -38.57 -29.45
N THR A 571 -4.84 -37.85 -28.39
CA THR A 571 -5.73 -36.67 -28.45
C THR A 571 -5.08 -35.49 -29.18
N VAL A 572 -3.78 -35.26 -29.00
CA VAL A 572 -3.03 -34.25 -29.77
C VAL A 572 -2.92 -34.64 -31.24
N SER A 573 -2.71 -35.93 -31.50
CA SER A 573 -2.65 -36.49 -32.85
C SER A 573 -3.99 -36.38 -33.57
N GLU A 574 -5.11 -36.52 -32.85
CA GLU A 574 -6.46 -36.30 -33.36
C GLU A 574 -6.66 -34.85 -33.82
N ILE A 575 -6.33 -33.86 -32.97
CA ILE A 575 -6.42 -32.44 -33.33
C ILE A 575 -5.58 -32.16 -34.58
N LYS A 576 -4.35 -32.70 -34.63
CA LYS A 576 -3.47 -32.53 -35.81
C LYS A 576 -4.04 -33.16 -37.08
N SER A 577 -4.85 -34.22 -36.97
CA SER A 577 -5.35 -34.97 -38.13
C SER A 577 -6.51 -34.30 -38.87
N TYR A 578 -7.10 -33.22 -38.34
CA TYR A 578 -8.19 -32.51 -39.02
C TYR A 578 -7.71 -31.88 -40.34
N SER A 579 -8.32 -32.28 -41.46
CA SER A 579 -8.09 -31.66 -42.77
C SER A 579 -8.73 -30.26 -42.87
N ASN A 580 -9.89 -30.09 -42.23
CA ASN A 580 -10.57 -28.82 -42.07
C ASN A 580 -11.07 -28.73 -40.62
N PRO A 581 -10.39 -27.99 -39.73
CA PRO A 581 -10.75 -27.94 -38.33
C PRO A 581 -12.09 -27.21 -38.16
N PRO A 582 -12.92 -27.63 -37.21
CA PRO A 582 -14.01 -26.79 -36.72
C PRO A 582 -13.44 -25.45 -36.23
N ASP A 583 -14.14 -24.35 -36.53
CA ASP A 583 -13.65 -23.00 -36.30
C ASP A 583 -13.24 -22.77 -34.84
N GLY A 584 -14.06 -23.21 -33.87
CA GLY A 584 -13.72 -23.13 -32.44
C GLY A 584 -12.43 -23.86 -32.04
N VAL A 585 -12.10 -24.99 -32.70
CA VAL A 585 -10.83 -25.70 -32.49
C VAL A 585 -9.67 -24.88 -33.05
N HIS A 586 -9.82 -24.29 -34.23
CA HIS A 586 -8.77 -23.46 -34.84
C HIS A 586 -8.51 -22.19 -34.00
N GLN A 587 -9.55 -21.46 -33.60
CA GLN A 587 -9.41 -20.27 -32.76
C GLN A 587 -8.75 -20.59 -31.40
N CYS A 588 -9.10 -21.73 -30.80
CA CYS A 588 -8.45 -22.21 -29.57
C CYS A 588 -6.94 -22.43 -29.74
N MET A 589 -6.53 -23.09 -30.83
CA MET A 589 -5.11 -23.31 -31.10
C MET A 589 -4.39 -22.01 -31.44
N ILE A 590 -5.03 -21.08 -32.16
CA ILE A 590 -4.47 -19.73 -32.40
C ILE A 590 -4.18 -19.03 -31.08
N ALA A 591 -5.16 -18.96 -30.17
CA ALA A 591 -4.98 -18.34 -28.86
C ALA A 591 -3.83 -18.97 -28.08
N THR A 592 -3.75 -20.31 -28.08
CA THR A 592 -2.67 -21.06 -27.42
C THR A 592 -1.29 -20.70 -27.98
N PHE A 593 -1.11 -20.72 -29.30
CA PHE A 593 0.19 -20.41 -29.91
C PHE A 593 0.57 -18.92 -29.81
N LEU A 594 -0.40 -18.00 -29.82
CA LEU A 594 -0.15 -16.57 -29.57
C LEU A 594 0.44 -16.34 -28.17
N LEU A 595 -0.10 -17.01 -27.15
CA LEU A 595 0.44 -16.95 -25.79
C LEU A 595 1.86 -17.53 -25.74
N LEU A 596 2.12 -18.63 -26.45
CA LEU A 596 3.44 -19.27 -26.54
C LEU A 596 4.47 -18.50 -27.40
N GLY A 597 4.14 -17.29 -27.85
CA GLY A 597 5.08 -16.38 -28.48
C GLY A 597 5.01 -16.28 -30.00
N HIS A 598 4.09 -16.99 -30.66
CA HIS A 598 3.94 -16.96 -32.11
C HIS A 598 3.20 -15.71 -32.61
N LYS A 599 3.48 -15.28 -33.84
CA LYS A 599 2.79 -14.16 -34.48
C LYS A 599 1.45 -14.60 -35.07
N LEU A 600 0.46 -13.72 -35.12
CA LEU A 600 -0.86 -14.02 -35.71
C LEU A 600 -0.75 -14.50 -37.17
N SER A 601 0.21 -13.97 -37.94
CA SER A 601 0.47 -14.39 -39.32
C SER A 601 0.95 -15.85 -39.47
N GLU A 602 1.53 -16.44 -38.42
CA GLU A 602 2.06 -17.81 -38.41
C GLU A 602 1.00 -18.86 -38.06
N VAL A 603 -0.13 -18.42 -37.49
CA VAL A 603 -1.17 -19.32 -36.95
C VAL A 603 -2.53 -19.12 -37.64
N LYS A 604 -2.63 -18.12 -38.54
CA LYS A 604 -3.86 -17.83 -39.30
C LYS A 604 -4.25 -18.97 -40.25
N ASN A 605 -3.28 -19.70 -40.81
CA ASN A 605 -3.55 -20.86 -41.66
C ASN A 605 -3.42 -22.16 -40.85
N TRP A 606 -4.45 -23.01 -40.89
CA TRP A 606 -4.45 -24.30 -40.19
C TRP A 606 -3.27 -25.21 -40.54
N GLN A 607 -2.82 -25.21 -41.80
CA GLN A 607 -1.67 -26.01 -42.23
C GLN A 607 -0.40 -25.63 -41.47
N GLN A 608 -0.23 -24.34 -41.15
CA GLN A 608 0.89 -23.85 -40.34
C GLN A 608 0.73 -24.28 -38.86
N VAL A 609 -0.50 -24.24 -38.34
CA VAL A 609 -0.82 -24.76 -37.00
C VAL A 609 -0.51 -26.26 -36.89
N GLN A 610 -0.84 -27.06 -37.91
CA GLN A 610 -0.50 -28.49 -37.98
C GLN A 610 1.01 -28.75 -37.98
N VAL A 611 1.80 -27.88 -38.64
CA VAL A 611 3.27 -27.93 -38.61
C VAL A 611 3.77 -27.65 -37.19
N LEU A 612 3.23 -26.62 -36.52
CA LEU A 612 3.60 -26.29 -35.14
C LEU A 612 3.24 -27.41 -34.16
N LEU A 613 2.07 -28.03 -34.31
CA LEU A 613 1.63 -29.21 -33.56
C LEU A 613 2.53 -30.43 -33.78
N GLY A 614 3.20 -30.50 -34.94
CA GLY A 614 4.11 -31.59 -35.30
C GLY A 614 5.54 -31.44 -34.79
N LYS A 615 5.92 -30.30 -34.20
CA LYS A 615 7.28 -30.08 -33.71
C LYS A 615 7.58 -30.95 -32.48
N THR A 616 8.82 -31.43 -32.37
CA THR A 616 9.29 -32.31 -31.28
C THR A 616 10.44 -31.67 -30.49
N GLY A 617 10.81 -32.28 -29.36
CA GLY A 617 11.93 -31.80 -28.53
C GLY A 617 11.67 -30.42 -27.91
N LYS A 618 12.65 -29.52 -27.98
CA LYS A 618 12.58 -28.18 -27.40
C LYS A 618 11.47 -27.31 -28.00
N GLU A 619 11.14 -27.56 -29.26
CA GLU A 619 10.11 -26.82 -30.01
C GLU A 619 8.71 -27.44 -29.88
N SER A 620 8.56 -28.55 -29.16
CA SER A 620 7.26 -29.20 -28.99
C SER A 620 6.29 -28.33 -28.20
N LEU A 621 5.01 -28.37 -28.59
CA LEU A 621 3.93 -27.67 -27.90
C LEU A 621 3.94 -27.96 -26.39
N MET A 622 4.06 -29.23 -26.01
CA MET A 622 4.07 -29.65 -24.61
C MET A 622 5.27 -29.09 -23.83
N ARG A 623 6.47 -29.08 -24.42
CA ARG A 623 7.65 -28.50 -23.76
C ARG A 623 7.52 -26.98 -23.61
N LYS A 624 6.92 -26.30 -24.59
CA LYS A 624 6.65 -24.85 -24.50
C LYS A 624 5.61 -24.54 -23.42
N ILE A 625 4.57 -25.36 -23.27
CA ILE A 625 3.57 -25.22 -22.20
C ILE A 625 4.16 -25.53 -20.83
N LEU A 626 5.01 -26.55 -20.71
CA LEU A 626 5.71 -26.88 -19.47
C LEU A 626 6.56 -25.69 -18.97
N ASN A 627 7.24 -25.02 -19.89
CA ASN A 627 8.15 -23.91 -19.59
C ASN A 627 7.48 -22.53 -19.77
N PHE A 628 6.15 -22.49 -19.89
CA PHE A 628 5.41 -21.26 -20.11
C PHE A 628 5.47 -20.36 -18.87
N ASP A 629 5.77 -19.07 -19.09
CA ASP A 629 5.74 -18.04 -18.07
C ASP A 629 4.80 -16.92 -18.54
N ALA A 630 3.69 -16.73 -17.82
CA ALA A 630 2.72 -15.69 -18.10
C ALA A 630 3.34 -14.27 -17.97
N GLN A 631 4.34 -14.08 -17.12
CA GLN A 631 4.98 -12.78 -16.94
C GLN A 631 5.81 -12.36 -18.16
N ALA A 632 6.22 -13.31 -19.00
CA ALA A 632 6.96 -13.04 -20.23
C ALA A 632 6.05 -12.66 -21.41
N VAL A 633 4.73 -12.80 -21.28
CA VAL A 633 3.79 -12.55 -22.38
C VAL A 633 3.40 -11.07 -22.43
N PRO A 634 3.59 -10.37 -23.56
CA PRO A 634 3.09 -9.01 -23.74
C PRO A 634 1.57 -8.93 -23.63
N ILE A 635 1.06 -7.93 -22.91
CA ILE A 635 -0.40 -7.76 -22.67
C ILE A 635 -1.20 -7.66 -23.96
N LYS A 636 -0.65 -7.01 -24.99
CA LYS A 636 -1.28 -6.89 -26.30
C LYS A 636 -1.55 -8.26 -26.93
N ARG A 637 -0.65 -9.24 -26.74
CA ARG A 637 -0.82 -10.60 -27.29
C ARG A 637 -1.93 -11.35 -26.54
N ALA A 638 -1.95 -11.26 -25.22
CA ALA A 638 -3.04 -11.84 -24.42
C ALA A 638 -4.40 -11.23 -24.79
N GLN A 639 -4.48 -9.91 -24.99
CA GLN A 639 -5.72 -9.25 -25.43
C GLN A 639 -6.17 -9.68 -26.83
N VAL A 640 -5.24 -9.89 -27.76
CA VAL A 640 -5.56 -10.44 -29.08
C VAL A 640 -6.05 -11.88 -28.97
N ALA A 641 -5.37 -12.73 -28.19
CA ALA A 641 -5.80 -14.10 -27.92
C ALA A 641 -7.19 -14.15 -27.27
N LYS A 642 -7.47 -13.23 -26.33
CA LYS A 642 -8.77 -13.05 -25.67
C LYS A 642 -9.87 -12.75 -26.68
N LYS A 643 -9.67 -11.78 -27.56
CA LYS A 643 -10.64 -11.42 -28.61
C LYS A 643 -10.94 -12.58 -29.56
N ILE A 644 -9.94 -13.41 -29.85
CA ILE A 644 -10.06 -14.56 -30.75
C ILE A 644 -10.88 -15.69 -30.13
N ILE A 645 -10.68 -15.97 -28.84
CA ILE A 645 -11.29 -17.11 -28.16
C ILE A 645 -12.67 -16.78 -27.54
N GLN A 646 -12.94 -15.50 -27.23
CA GLN A 646 -14.17 -15.01 -26.60
C GLN A 646 -15.50 -15.41 -27.27
N PRO A 647 -15.62 -15.59 -28.61
CA PRO A 647 -16.87 -15.99 -29.24
C PRO A 647 -17.35 -17.41 -28.88
N TYR A 648 -16.48 -18.25 -28.30
CA TYR A 648 -16.81 -19.63 -27.93
C TYR A 648 -16.80 -19.79 -26.41
N ASN A 649 -17.56 -20.77 -25.93
CA ASN A 649 -17.46 -21.24 -24.55
C ASN A 649 -16.88 -22.67 -24.50
N LYS A 650 -16.57 -23.12 -23.29
CA LYS A 650 -15.94 -24.41 -23.03
C LYS A 650 -16.79 -25.58 -23.54
N GLU A 651 -18.09 -25.52 -23.30
CA GLU A 651 -19.04 -26.59 -23.64
C GLU A 651 -19.09 -26.79 -25.17
N GLN A 652 -19.20 -25.69 -25.92
CA GLN A 652 -19.21 -25.70 -27.39
C GLN A 652 -17.94 -26.35 -27.98
N ILE A 653 -16.77 -26.09 -27.40
CA ILE A 653 -15.52 -26.68 -27.90
C ILE A 653 -15.40 -28.14 -27.46
N ARG A 654 -15.83 -28.48 -26.25
CA ARG A 654 -15.78 -29.86 -25.73
C ARG A 654 -16.67 -30.81 -26.52
N ASP A 655 -17.84 -30.36 -26.95
CA ASP A 655 -18.76 -31.16 -27.76
C ASP A 655 -18.19 -31.52 -29.13
N VAL A 656 -17.18 -30.76 -29.59
CA VAL A 656 -16.48 -30.98 -30.85
C VAL A 656 -15.15 -31.73 -30.65
N SER A 657 -14.36 -31.34 -29.64
CA SER A 657 -13.08 -31.96 -29.33
C SER A 657 -12.72 -31.78 -27.85
N ALA A 658 -12.68 -32.89 -27.11
CA ALA A 658 -12.27 -32.92 -25.71
C ALA A 658 -10.81 -32.42 -25.52
N GLY A 659 -9.94 -32.70 -26.49
CA GLY A 659 -8.57 -32.20 -26.53
C GLY A 659 -8.49 -30.69 -26.69
N ALA A 660 -9.23 -30.13 -27.65
CA ALA A 660 -9.28 -28.69 -27.84
C ALA A 660 -9.87 -27.96 -26.63
N ALA A 661 -10.86 -28.54 -25.95
CA ALA A 661 -11.43 -27.97 -24.73
C ALA A 661 -10.41 -27.88 -23.58
N THR A 662 -9.44 -28.79 -23.54
CA THR A 662 -8.34 -28.76 -22.57
C THR A 662 -7.41 -27.57 -22.83
N PHE A 663 -7.02 -27.35 -24.10
CA PHE A 663 -6.27 -26.17 -24.51
C PHE A 663 -7.06 -24.87 -24.32
N TYR A 664 -8.39 -24.89 -24.51
CA TYR A 664 -9.23 -23.72 -24.28
C TYR A 664 -9.17 -23.29 -22.81
N ASN A 665 -9.34 -24.21 -21.86
CA ASN A 665 -9.27 -23.89 -20.43
C ASN A 665 -7.89 -23.37 -20.05
N TRP A 666 -6.83 -23.96 -20.60
CA TRP A 666 -5.47 -23.49 -20.39
C TRP A 666 -5.28 -22.07 -20.95
N ALA A 667 -5.67 -21.82 -22.21
CA ALA A 667 -5.51 -20.53 -22.86
C ALA A 667 -6.29 -19.42 -22.14
N VAL A 668 -7.55 -19.67 -21.76
CA VAL A 668 -8.36 -18.71 -20.98
C VAL A 668 -7.71 -18.44 -19.63
N GLY A 669 -7.32 -19.48 -18.89
CA GLY A 669 -6.67 -19.30 -17.58
C GLY A 669 -5.33 -18.56 -17.67
N MET A 670 -4.54 -18.80 -18.73
CA MET A 670 -3.28 -18.09 -18.95
C MET A 670 -3.52 -16.65 -19.42
N ILE A 671 -4.55 -16.36 -20.21
CA ILE A 671 -4.94 -14.98 -20.56
C ILE A 671 -5.30 -14.20 -19.30
N ASP A 672 -6.12 -14.79 -18.42
CA ASP A 672 -6.51 -14.15 -17.17
C ASP A 672 -5.30 -13.91 -16.26
N GLU A 673 -4.36 -14.87 -16.21
CA GLU A 673 -3.10 -14.71 -15.48
C GLU A 673 -2.24 -13.58 -16.10
N VAL A 674 -2.07 -13.51 -17.43
CA VAL A 674 -1.33 -12.41 -18.09
C VAL A 674 -2.00 -11.05 -17.87
N ASP A 675 -3.33 -10.99 -17.96
CA ASP A 675 -4.12 -9.78 -17.67
C ASP A 675 -3.91 -9.33 -16.22
N SER A 676 -3.81 -10.27 -15.27
CA SER A 676 -3.51 -9.97 -13.86
C SER A 676 -2.12 -9.32 -13.67
N TYR A 677 -1.14 -9.68 -14.52
CA TYR A 677 0.21 -9.10 -14.53
C TYR A 677 0.32 -7.76 -15.25
N GLY A 678 -0.62 -7.45 -16.16
CA GLY A 678 -0.45 -6.36 -17.12
C GLY A 678 0.58 -6.68 -18.22
N GLY A 679 0.97 -7.96 -18.35
CA GLY A 679 1.94 -8.48 -19.32
C GLY A 679 3.36 -7.89 -19.26
N ALA A 680 4.26 -8.39 -20.12
CA ALA A 680 5.60 -7.85 -20.28
C ALA A 680 5.60 -6.47 -20.97
N GLU A 681 6.45 -5.55 -20.51
CA GLU A 681 6.63 -4.21 -21.12
C GLU A 681 7.28 -4.25 -22.52
N GLN A 682 8.02 -5.33 -22.84
CA GLN A 682 8.67 -5.55 -24.15
C GLN A 682 8.47 -6.98 -24.67
N GLU A 683 8.49 -7.16 -25.99
CA GLU A 683 8.57 -8.48 -26.63
C GLU A 683 10.00 -9.04 -26.45
N ASP A 684 10.27 -9.75 -25.35
CA ASP A 684 11.57 -10.42 -25.16
C ASP A 684 11.46 -11.92 -25.50
N PRO A 685 11.91 -12.36 -26.70
CA PRO A 685 11.81 -13.75 -27.13
C PRO A 685 12.75 -14.72 -26.37
N MET A 686 13.50 -14.28 -25.35
CA MET A 686 14.52 -15.11 -24.69
C MET A 686 14.37 -15.33 -23.17
N ARG A 687 13.18 -15.15 -22.59
CA ARG A 687 12.86 -15.63 -21.22
C ARG A 687 12.13 -16.98 -21.21
N LEU A 688 12.70 -17.99 -21.86
CA LEU A 688 12.36 -19.38 -21.52
C LEU A 688 13.23 -19.78 -20.32
N ILE A 689 12.61 -20.26 -19.24
CA ILE A 689 13.33 -20.88 -18.13
C ILE A 689 14.22 -21.97 -18.73
N LYS A 690 15.55 -21.80 -18.63
CA LYS A 690 16.53 -22.80 -19.06
C LYS A 690 16.60 -23.94 -18.05
#